data_AF-A0A948SUK8-F1
#
_entry.id   AF-A0A948SUK8-F1
#
_cell.length_a   1.000
_cell.length_b   1.000
_cell.length_c   1.000
_cell.angle_alpha   90.00
_cell.angle_beta   90.00
_cell.angle_gamma   90.00
#
_symmetry.space_group_name_H-M   'P 1'
#
loop_
_entity.id
_entity.type
_entity.pdbx_description
1 polymer ?
#
loop_
_entity_poly.entity_id
_entity_poly.type
_entity_poly.pdbx_seq_one_letter_code
_entity_poly.pdbx_strand_id
1 'polypeptide(L)'
;MPTTAAAPPTDRAMRSQHGNRTIRITRTSIGMVCGRSSGRSAGMGYIQRVEIPASYGILDRRLTILLEGAVHCGAPSVRDMTQTTTNSSMAALLASLAIAGAGHALPGGALELQPKAGSPLRELTAPQRARFELGAQLYSTPIPALQGMGPIFNKTNCVSCHSTPRGGWGNAAVTHFGIVDEKGFFHLVAGESQSLLQDFAVSEACKEHVPEQATFTATRTTNSSMAFGMVEAIPDADIAARADPEDTDGDGISGRVHWVHPLEDPEGPLRAGRFGWKAQVATVLTFSADAARNEMGITNRLIPTENAPNNDTSRLAGCDPVPEPEDVPDGEGLAFIDRVTDFQRYLAVPPQTPKSGMAGESIFVSVGCANCHVPEWTTSSAPALEPALRGKVIRPYSDFLLHDMGLLGDGVTDGYAGELEMRTPTLWNLRTRDPMLHSGAASGGTFSERVRTAIAMHGPYGEGAASAESFSTLPEADKERLVAFLDSLGRLEFDATGDGHVDPLDLPSFRAAFGQATNPNLPSAVHDIDQDGIVGAVDLAMLVQAYEAVETGSADCNGNGIADVRDIATGTSADANLDGIPDDCVACPADLDDNGAVDGDDLGIMLGAWGTPNPVADLDDNGVVDGDDLGIMLGAWGPCQ
;
A
#
# COMPACT_ATOMS: atom_id res chain seq x y z
N MET A 1 7.84 -61.34 52.58
CA MET A 1 8.30 -60.33 53.56
C MET A 1 8.25 -58.97 52.88
N PRO A 2 7.72 -57.94 53.54
CA PRO A 2 7.29 -56.70 52.88
C PRO A 2 8.45 -55.71 52.76
N THR A 3 8.48 -54.95 51.66
CA THR A 3 9.16 -53.64 51.64
C THR A 3 8.29 -52.65 50.88
N THR A 4 7.80 -51.70 51.66
CA THR A 4 7.07 -50.47 51.37
C THR A 4 7.45 -49.76 50.07
N ALA A 5 6.44 -49.43 49.24
CA ALA A 5 6.55 -48.45 48.18
C ALA A 5 6.63 -47.04 48.79
N ALA A 6 7.69 -46.31 48.45
CA ALA A 6 7.80 -44.87 48.71
C ALA A 6 7.00 -44.11 47.63
N ALA A 7 6.15 -43.18 48.05
CA ALA A 7 5.40 -42.30 47.17
C ALA A 7 6.34 -41.34 46.38
N PRO A 8 6.02 -40.98 45.13
CA PRO A 8 6.73 -39.93 44.41
C PRO A 8 6.44 -38.54 45.02
N PRO A 9 7.37 -37.56 44.87
CA PRO A 9 7.29 -36.28 45.57
C PRO A 9 6.10 -35.43 45.09
N THR A 10 5.46 -34.80 46.07
CA THR A 10 4.35 -33.85 45.93
C THR A 10 4.70 -32.64 45.07
N ASP A 11 3.75 -32.23 44.24
CA ASP A 11 3.71 -30.96 43.49
C ASP A 11 4.21 -29.78 44.34
N ARG A 12 5.32 -29.16 43.91
CA ARG A 12 5.80 -27.91 44.51
C ARG A 12 5.28 -26.75 43.67
N ALA A 13 4.13 -26.20 44.07
CA ALA A 13 3.60 -24.96 43.51
C ALA A 13 4.55 -23.80 43.84
N MET A 14 5.14 -23.17 42.82
CA MET A 14 5.77 -21.86 42.97
C MET A 14 4.68 -20.79 42.97
N ARG A 15 4.57 -20.04 44.08
CA ARG A 15 3.67 -18.88 44.21
C ARG A 15 4.42 -17.61 43.81
N SER A 16 3.93 -16.93 42.77
CA SER A 16 4.19 -15.50 42.55
C SER A 16 2.97 -14.73 43.07
N GLN A 17 3.18 -13.73 43.93
CA GLN A 17 2.10 -12.91 44.48
C GLN A 17 1.89 -11.66 43.62
N HIS A 18 0.83 -11.68 42.82
CA HIS A 18 0.06 -10.49 42.44
C HIS A 18 -1.42 -10.85 42.53
N GLY A 19 -2.18 -10.10 43.35
CA GLY A 19 -3.65 -10.07 43.32
C GLY A 19 -4.41 -11.40 43.31
N ASN A 20 -4.58 -12.04 44.46
CA ASN A 20 -5.64 -13.00 44.85
C ASN A 20 -6.28 -13.97 43.82
N ARG A 21 -5.60 -14.43 42.76
CA ARG A 21 -6.08 -15.48 41.84
C ARG A 21 -4.91 -16.39 41.38
N THR A 22 -5.17 -17.70 41.24
CA THR A 22 -4.12 -18.75 41.11
C THR A 22 -4.00 -19.23 39.66
N ILE A 23 -2.79 -19.20 39.07
CA ILE A 23 -2.47 -19.80 37.75
C ILE A 23 -1.97 -21.23 37.96
N ARG A 24 -2.45 -22.18 37.16
CA ARG A 24 -2.07 -23.61 37.24
C ARG A 24 -1.11 -23.94 36.10
N ILE A 25 0.07 -24.47 36.44
CA ILE A 25 1.07 -24.93 35.45
C ILE A 25 1.19 -26.44 35.59
N THR A 26 0.97 -27.18 34.51
CA THR A 26 1.15 -28.64 34.48
C THR A 26 2.30 -29.01 33.54
N ARG A 27 3.16 -29.92 33.99
CA ARG A 27 4.24 -30.52 33.17
C ARG A 27 3.77 -31.88 32.67
N THR A 28 3.84 -32.09 31.36
CA THR A 28 3.56 -33.40 30.75
C THR A 28 4.84 -33.93 30.11
N SER A 29 5.20 -35.18 30.42
CA SER A 29 6.33 -35.89 29.82
C SER A 29 5.88 -36.60 28.54
N ILE A 30 6.58 -36.37 27.43
CA ILE A 30 6.39 -37.10 26.17
C ILE A 30 7.67 -37.89 25.90
N GLY A 31 7.56 -39.22 25.82
CA GLY A 31 8.66 -40.09 25.42
C GLY A 31 8.63 -40.32 23.91
N MET A 32 9.65 -39.85 23.19
CA MET A 32 9.89 -40.22 21.78
C MET A 32 10.92 -41.36 21.73
N VAL A 33 10.61 -42.43 21.02
CA VAL A 33 11.51 -43.58 20.82
C VAL A 33 12.22 -43.43 19.48
N CYS A 34 13.49 -43.00 19.49
CA CYS A 34 14.36 -43.14 18.33
C CYS A 34 14.97 -44.56 18.30
N GLY A 35 14.89 -45.22 17.15
CA GLY A 35 15.38 -46.59 16.95
C GLY A 35 16.88 -46.73 17.25
N ARG A 36 17.24 -47.78 18.00
CA ARG A 36 18.61 -48.05 18.46
C ARG A 36 19.53 -48.44 17.31
N SER A 37 20.68 -47.78 17.23
CA SER A 37 21.97 -48.49 17.14
C SER A 37 23.06 -47.70 17.87
N SER A 38 23.71 -48.38 18.81
CA SER A 38 24.82 -47.92 19.68
C SER A 38 24.41 -47.04 20.86
N GLY A 39 24.68 -47.55 22.07
CA GLY A 39 24.19 -47.01 23.33
C GLY A 39 24.86 -45.71 23.74
N ARG A 40 24.04 -44.67 23.93
CA ARG A 40 24.21 -43.54 24.85
C ARG A 40 22.81 -43.07 25.30
N SER A 41 22.72 -42.55 26.52
CA SER A 41 21.49 -42.19 27.25
C SER A 41 20.58 -41.20 26.52
N ALA A 42 19.28 -41.48 26.48
CA ALA A 42 18.24 -40.58 25.97
C ALA A 42 17.98 -39.41 26.94
N GLY A 43 17.96 -38.17 26.45
CA GLY A 43 17.50 -37.00 27.20
C GLY A 43 15.98 -36.83 27.08
N MET A 44 15.29 -36.59 28.21
CA MET A 44 13.87 -36.23 28.25
C MET A 44 13.68 -34.72 28.03
N GLY A 45 12.91 -34.34 27.01
CA GLY A 45 12.37 -32.98 26.87
C GLY A 45 11.01 -32.83 27.57
N TYR A 46 10.69 -31.63 28.04
CA TYR A 46 9.39 -31.31 28.66
C TYR A 46 8.72 -30.17 27.89
N ILE A 47 7.40 -30.26 27.72
CA ILE A 47 6.56 -29.14 27.27
C ILE A 47 5.79 -28.62 28.49
N GLN A 48 5.83 -27.31 28.72
CA GLN A 48 4.99 -26.64 29.73
C GLN A 48 3.74 -26.10 29.07
N ARG A 49 2.57 -26.48 29.59
CA ARG A 49 1.28 -25.90 29.20
C ARG A 49 0.81 -24.95 30.30
N VAL A 50 0.47 -23.73 29.92
CA VAL A 50 -0.11 -22.71 30.82
C VAL A 50 -1.55 -22.51 30.41
N GLU A 51 -2.49 -22.78 31.32
CA GLU A 51 -3.92 -22.52 31.10
C GLU A 51 -4.31 -21.20 31.77
N ILE A 52 -4.80 -20.24 30.98
CA ILE A 52 -5.32 -18.95 31.46
C ILE A 52 -6.85 -18.99 31.34
N PRO A 53 -7.62 -18.78 32.43
CA PRO A 53 -9.09 -18.80 32.39
C PRO A 53 -9.67 -17.70 31.50
N ALA A 54 -10.83 -17.96 30.88
CA ALA A 54 -11.52 -17.05 29.95
C ALA A 54 -11.97 -15.68 30.53
N SER A 55 -11.79 -15.44 31.83
CA SER A 55 -12.15 -14.18 32.49
C SER A 55 -11.11 -13.05 32.34
N TYR A 56 -10.10 -13.20 31.48
CA TYR A 56 -9.10 -12.17 31.19
C TYR A 56 -9.47 -11.41 29.91
N GLY A 57 -9.76 -10.11 30.03
CA GLY A 57 -10.07 -9.20 28.90
C GLY A 57 -8.83 -8.85 28.05
N ILE A 58 -9.08 -8.34 26.84
CA ILE A 58 -8.15 -8.30 25.68
C ILE A 58 -6.89 -7.42 25.86
N LEU A 59 -6.80 -6.57 26.89
CA LEU A 59 -5.72 -5.58 27.00
C LEU A 59 -4.40 -6.06 27.65
N ASP A 60 -4.28 -7.30 28.13
CA ASP A 60 -3.12 -7.71 28.95
C ASP A 60 -2.46 -9.05 28.54
N ARG A 61 -2.34 -9.31 27.23
CA ARG A 61 -1.60 -10.47 26.69
C ARG A 61 -0.23 -10.08 26.14
N ARG A 62 0.76 -9.89 27.01
CA ARG A 62 2.18 -9.96 26.64
C ARG A 62 2.93 -10.89 27.59
N LEU A 63 3.20 -12.11 27.15
CA LEU A 63 4.19 -12.99 27.78
C LEU A 63 5.04 -13.65 26.70
N THR A 64 6.27 -13.17 26.55
CA THR A 64 7.28 -13.72 25.64
C THR A 64 7.85 -15.01 26.25
N ILE A 65 7.78 -16.13 25.54
CA ILE A 65 8.42 -17.40 25.91
C ILE A 65 9.69 -17.56 25.06
N LEU A 66 10.86 -17.49 25.68
CA LEU A 66 12.14 -17.88 25.06
C LEU A 66 12.29 -19.41 25.16
N LEU A 67 12.37 -20.08 24.00
CA LEU A 67 12.77 -21.49 23.91
C LEU A 67 14.22 -21.54 23.39
N GLU A 68 15.18 -21.83 24.28
CA GLU A 68 16.52 -22.27 23.88
C GLU A 68 16.58 -23.81 23.88
N GLY A 69 17.04 -24.40 22.78
CA GLY A 69 17.37 -25.83 22.74
C GLY A 69 17.40 -26.45 21.35
N ALA A 70 18.37 -26.09 20.51
CA ALA A 70 18.65 -26.82 19.26
C ALA A 70 19.61 -27.99 19.53
N VAL A 71 19.15 -29.23 19.28
CA VAL A 71 20.02 -30.41 19.21
C VAL A 71 20.33 -30.69 17.74
N HIS A 72 21.59 -30.54 17.35
CA HIS A 72 22.09 -30.88 16.01
C HIS A 72 22.16 -32.40 15.83
N CYS A 73 21.60 -32.92 14.73
CA CYS A 73 21.91 -34.25 14.21
C CYS A 73 22.57 -34.11 12.83
N GLY A 74 23.84 -34.51 12.74
CA GLY A 74 24.68 -34.37 11.55
C GLY A 74 24.37 -35.37 10.43
N ALA A 75 24.66 -34.93 9.20
CA ALA A 75 24.54 -35.68 7.95
C ALA A 75 25.59 -36.81 7.80
N PRO A 76 25.36 -37.80 6.91
CA PRO A 76 26.44 -38.62 6.37
C PRO A 76 26.77 -38.28 4.91
N SER A 77 28.04 -38.57 4.58
CA SER A 77 28.80 -38.23 3.39
C SER A 77 28.57 -39.11 2.15
N VAL A 78 28.90 -38.54 0.99
CA VAL A 78 29.01 -39.13 -0.35
C VAL A 78 30.05 -40.26 -0.44
N ARG A 79 29.72 -41.37 -1.13
CA ARG A 79 30.62 -42.12 -2.06
C ARG A 79 29.90 -43.21 -2.87
N ASP A 80 30.15 -43.17 -4.18
CA ASP A 80 30.14 -44.19 -5.23
C ASP A 80 29.13 -45.37 -5.21
N MET A 81 28.31 -45.45 -6.26
CA MET A 81 28.32 -46.64 -7.12
C MET A 81 27.65 -46.38 -8.48
N THR A 82 28.37 -46.80 -9.51
CA THR A 82 28.02 -46.81 -10.93
C THR A 82 27.13 -48.02 -11.28
N GLN A 83 26.50 -47.93 -12.46
CA GLN A 83 26.01 -49.01 -13.35
C GLN A 83 24.49 -49.29 -13.46
N THR A 84 23.97 -48.81 -14.59
CA THR A 84 23.16 -49.49 -15.64
C THR A 84 21.83 -50.18 -15.32
N THR A 85 20.76 -49.71 -15.98
CA THR A 85 19.82 -50.47 -16.85
C THR A 85 18.88 -49.45 -17.53
N THR A 86 19.07 -49.08 -18.79
CA THR A 86 18.45 -49.58 -20.05
C THR A 86 16.92 -49.74 -20.09
N ASN A 87 16.35 -49.05 -21.08
CA ASN A 87 15.08 -49.22 -21.83
C ASN A 87 13.81 -48.57 -21.25
N SER A 88 13.34 -47.43 -21.78
CA SER A 88 12.71 -47.17 -23.10
C SER A 88 11.19 -47.31 -23.05
N SER A 89 10.50 -46.17 -23.07
CA SER A 89 9.25 -45.93 -23.84
C SER A 89 9.02 -44.43 -23.93
N MET A 90 9.32 -43.88 -25.11
CA MET A 90 8.90 -42.56 -25.58
C MET A 90 7.40 -42.55 -25.84
N ALA A 91 6.70 -41.45 -25.51
CA ALA A 91 5.90 -40.65 -26.47
C ALA A 91 4.93 -39.68 -25.76
N ALA A 92 4.93 -38.41 -26.24
CA ALA A 92 4.00 -37.30 -25.97
C ALA A 92 4.14 -36.64 -24.58
N LEU A 93 4.48 -35.36 -24.39
CA LEU A 93 4.22 -34.14 -25.15
C LEU A 93 5.51 -33.32 -25.38
N LEU A 94 5.72 -32.89 -26.63
CA LEU A 94 6.64 -31.81 -27.02
C LEU A 94 5.79 -30.74 -27.72
N ALA A 95 5.58 -29.62 -27.03
CA ALA A 95 5.21 -28.27 -27.50
C ALA A 95 4.84 -27.49 -26.21
N SER A 96 5.53 -26.45 -25.74
CA SER A 96 6.26 -25.40 -26.43
C SER A 96 7.32 -24.83 -25.49
N LEU A 97 8.60 -25.06 -25.77
CA LEU A 97 9.70 -24.26 -25.20
C LEU A 97 10.12 -23.27 -26.29
N ALA A 98 9.47 -22.11 -26.35
CA ALA A 98 9.99 -20.97 -27.07
C ALA A 98 10.81 -20.15 -26.07
N ILE A 99 12.12 -20.37 -26.07
CA ILE A 99 13.09 -19.43 -25.54
C ILE A 99 12.99 -18.19 -26.44
N ALA A 100 12.19 -17.21 -26.05
CA ALA A 100 12.33 -15.86 -26.56
C ALA A 100 13.52 -15.25 -25.82
N GLY A 101 14.64 -15.12 -26.53
CA GLY A 101 15.72 -14.25 -26.08
C GLY A 101 15.15 -12.84 -25.87
N ALA A 102 15.37 -12.29 -24.69
CA ALA A 102 15.17 -10.89 -24.39
C ALA A 102 16.08 -10.07 -25.33
N GLY A 103 15.51 -9.65 -26.44
CA GLY A 103 16.07 -8.67 -27.35
C GLY A 103 15.25 -7.40 -27.24
N HIS A 104 15.78 -6.42 -26.52
CA HIS A 104 15.55 -4.98 -26.65
C HIS A 104 14.16 -4.55 -27.12
N ALA A 105 13.29 -4.23 -26.16
CA ALA A 105 12.15 -3.38 -26.44
C ALA A 105 12.62 -1.92 -26.53
N LEU A 106 13.15 -1.53 -27.69
CA LEU A 106 12.97 -0.15 -28.15
C LEU A 106 12.07 -0.18 -29.39
N PRO A 107 10.79 0.18 -29.25
CA PRO A 107 10.01 0.71 -30.35
C PRO A 107 9.79 2.20 -30.12
N GLY A 108 10.74 3.04 -30.57
CA GLY A 108 10.50 4.40 -31.09
C GLY A 108 9.60 5.39 -30.34
N GLY A 109 9.30 5.18 -29.06
CA GLY A 109 8.66 6.15 -28.17
C GLY A 109 9.71 6.97 -27.46
N ALA A 110 9.44 8.25 -27.21
CA ALA A 110 10.24 9.01 -26.27
C ALA A 110 10.19 8.30 -24.89
N LEU A 111 11.29 8.33 -24.13
CA LEU A 111 11.26 7.97 -22.72
C LEU A 111 10.31 8.92 -22.00
N GLU A 112 9.45 8.38 -21.13
CA GLU A 112 8.43 9.17 -20.42
C GLU A 112 8.30 8.76 -18.95
N LEU A 113 8.38 9.75 -18.05
CA LEU A 113 8.29 9.65 -16.58
C LEU A 113 6.91 9.24 -16.08
N GLN A 114 6.80 8.16 -15.30
CA GLN A 114 5.51 7.65 -14.79
C GLN A 114 4.71 8.74 -14.06
N PRO A 115 3.37 8.81 -14.25
CA PRO A 115 2.56 9.72 -13.44
C PRO A 115 2.67 9.32 -11.97
N LYS A 116 2.68 10.31 -11.08
CA LYS A 116 2.58 10.03 -9.64
C LYS A 116 1.24 9.42 -9.30
N ALA A 117 1.23 8.57 -8.29
CA ALA A 117 -0.03 8.07 -7.72
C ALA A 117 -0.93 9.26 -7.32
N GLY A 118 -2.20 9.23 -7.71
CA GLY A 118 -3.14 10.35 -7.52
C GLY A 118 -3.18 11.38 -8.69
N SER A 119 -2.25 11.31 -9.64
CA SER A 119 -2.25 12.15 -10.85
C SER A 119 -3.24 11.64 -11.91
N PRO A 120 -3.65 12.49 -12.88
CA PRO A 120 -4.45 12.04 -14.00
C PRO A 120 -3.65 11.17 -14.97
N LEU A 121 -4.36 10.32 -15.73
CA LEU A 121 -3.83 9.66 -16.91
C LEU A 121 -3.17 10.69 -17.87
N ARG A 122 -2.04 10.33 -18.47
CA ARG A 122 -1.31 11.27 -19.35
C ARG A 122 -2.11 11.62 -20.61
N GLU A 123 -2.79 10.63 -21.16
CA GLU A 123 -3.41 10.65 -22.48
C GLU A 123 -4.78 11.35 -22.53
N LEU A 124 -5.20 11.96 -21.41
CA LEU A 124 -6.46 12.68 -21.34
C LEU A 124 -6.42 13.89 -22.27
N THR A 125 -7.47 14.01 -23.08
CA THR A 125 -7.75 15.25 -23.82
C THR A 125 -8.02 16.41 -22.86
N ALA A 126 -7.91 17.66 -23.32
CA ALA A 126 -8.18 18.82 -22.48
C ALA A 126 -9.58 18.80 -21.81
N PRO A 127 -10.68 18.40 -22.50
CA PRO A 127 -11.98 18.22 -21.84
C PRO A 127 -11.99 17.12 -20.77
N GLN A 128 -11.33 15.98 -21.01
CA GLN A 128 -11.23 14.91 -20.02
C GLN A 128 -10.42 15.35 -18.80
N ARG A 129 -9.33 16.09 -19.00
CA ARG A 129 -8.54 16.68 -17.91
C ARG A 129 -9.38 17.65 -17.09
N ALA A 130 -10.18 18.50 -17.73
CA ALA A 130 -11.09 19.41 -17.01
C ALA A 130 -12.10 18.64 -16.14
N ARG A 131 -12.65 17.53 -16.64
CA ARG A 131 -13.55 16.65 -15.85
C ARG A 131 -12.83 16.00 -14.67
N PHE A 132 -11.60 15.52 -14.87
CA PHE A 132 -10.76 14.99 -13.79
C PHE A 132 -10.53 16.04 -12.69
N GLU A 133 -10.13 17.26 -13.04
CA GLU A 133 -9.84 18.30 -12.05
C GLU A 133 -11.08 18.73 -11.26
N LEU A 134 -12.21 18.90 -11.94
CA LEU A 134 -13.48 19.21 -11.28
C LEU A 134 -13.93 18.07 -10.35
N GLY A 135 -13.80 16.83 -10.82
CA GLY A 135 -14.05 15.64 -10.01
C GLY A 135 -13.14 15.60 -8.78
N ALA A 136 -11.85 15.89 -8.94
CA ALA A 136 -10.86 15.88 -7.87
C ALA A 136 -11.16 16.96 -6.81
N GLN A 137 -11.65 18.13 -7.25
CA GLN A 137 -12.11 19.18 -6.36
C GLN A 137 -13.29 18.71 -5.52
N LEU A 138 -14.33 18.14 -6.15
CA LEU A 138 -15.52 17.66 -5.45
C LEU A 138 -15.21 16.47 -4.53
N TYR A 139 -14.37 15.54 -4.97
CA TYR A 139 -13.85 14.42 -4.17
C TYR A 139 -13.20 14.87 -2.85
N SER A 140 -12.64 16.08 -2.85
CA SER A 140 -11.92 16.67 -1.72
C SER A 140 -12.75 17.66 -0.91
N THR A 141 -13.93 18.07 -1.40
CA THR A 141 -14.73 19.15 -0.79
C THR A 141 -15.67 18.58 0.28
N PRO A 142 -15.54 18.96 1.56
CA PRO A 142 -16.51 18.59 2.59
C PRO A 142 -17.92 19.10 2.23
N ILE A 143 -18.91 18.22 2.30
CA ILE A 143 -20.33 18.57 2.09
C ILE A 143 -20.97 18.81 3.46
N PRO A 144 -21.47 20.00 3.80
CA PRO A 144 -22.16 20.25 5.05
C PRO A 144 -23.61 19.71 5.04
N ALA A 145 -24.20 19.49 6.21
CA ALA A 145 -25.60 19.03 6.37
C ALA A 145 -26.61 19.86 5.54
N LEU A 146 -26.45 21.19 5.52
CA LEU A 146 -27.34 22.09 4.77
C LEU A 146 -27.22 21.99 3.25
N GLN A 147 -26.20 21.29 2.74
CA GLN A 147 -25.98 21.04 1.31
C GLN A 147 -26.26 19.58 0.94
N GLY A 148 -26.99 18.84 1.79
CA GLY A 148 -27.46 17.50 1.47
C GLY A 148 -26.56 16.37 1.96
N MET A 149 -25.70 16.63 2.94
CA MET A 149 -25.17 15.54 3.75
C MET A 149 -26.27 15.00 4.64
N GLY A 150 -26.55 13.71 4.47
CA GLY A 150 -27.65 13.02 5.11
C GLY A 150 -27.53 12.90 6.62
N PRO A 151 -28.58 12.34 7.25
CA PRO A 151 -28.77 12.36 8.68
C PRO A 151 -27.69 11.60 9.44
N ILE A 152 -27.10 10.58 8.81
CA ILE A 152 -26.01 9.74 9.31
C ILE A 152 -24.97 9.52 8.20
N PHE A 153 -23.69 9.50 8.57
CA PHE A 153 -22.57 9.36 7.63
C PHE A 153 -21.30 8.89 8.35
N ASN A 154 -20.30 8.44 7.58
CA ASN A 154 -18.96 8.12 8.08
C ASN A 154 -17.95 9.24 7.85
N LYS A 155 -18.00 9.90 6.69
CA LYS A 155 -17.16 11.08 6.38
C LYS A 155 -17.90 12.10 5.52
N THR A 156 -17.33 13.31 5.47
CA THR A 156 -17.92 14.46 4.77
C THR A 156 -17.45 14.65 3.34
N ASN A 157 -16.43 13.90 2.93
CA ASN A 157 -15.91 13.85 1.57
C ASN A 157 -15.13 12.54 1.37
N CYS A 158 -14.86 12.21 0.12
CA CYS A 158 -14.20 10.96 -0.25
C CYS A 158 -12.72 10.94 0.20
N VAL A 159 -12.00 12.08 0.10
CA VAL A 159 -10.57 12.14 0.44
C VAL A 159 -10.29 11.86 1.92
N SER A 160 -11.25 12.12 2.83
CA SER A 160 -11.09 11.79 4.26
C SER A 160 -10.94 10.28 4.51
N CYS A 161 -11.47 9.44 3.62
CA CYS A 161 -11.26 8.00 3.63
C CYS A 161 -10.11 7.57 2.71
N HIS A 162 -9.93 8.22 1.55
CA HIS A 162 -9.02 7.82 0.47
C HIS A 162 -7.89 8.85 0.27
N SER A 163 -6.98 8.95 1.25
CA SER A 163 -6.03 10.05 1.38
C SER A 163 -4.58 9.73 1.02
N THR A 164 -4.20 8.47 0.86
CA THR A 164 -2.79 8.05 0.70
C THR A 164 -2.51 7.37 -0.65
N PRO A 165 -2.13 8.14 -1.70
CA PRO A 165 -2.36 9.58 -1.88
C PRO A 165 -3.86 9.84 -2.18
N ARG A 166 -4.25 11.01 -2.70
CA ARG A 166 -5.66 11.28 -3.05
C ARG A 166 -6.22 10.19 -3.99
N GLY A 167 -7.32 9.55 -3.58
CA GLY A 167 -7.91 8.40 -4.28
C GLY A 167 -7.25 7.05 -3.95
N GLY A 168 -6.23 7.07 -3.10
CA GLY A 168 -5.49 5.91 -2.62
C GLY A 168 -6.15 5.23 -1.44
N TRP A 169 -5.33 4.49 -0.70
CA TRP A 169 -5.73 3.83 0.54
C TRP A 169 -6.01 4.89 1.62
N GLY A 170 -6.56 4.46 2.75
CA GLY A 170 -6.54 5.30 3.94
C GLY A 170 -6.75 4.50 5.22
N ASN A 171 -6.53 5.18 6.33
CA ASN A 171 -6.62 4.61 7.67
C ASN A 171 -8.02 4.73 8.29
N ALA A 172 -8.97 5.37 7.60
CA ALA A 172 -10.36 5.36 8.03
C ALA A 172 -10.87 3.92 8.03
N ALA A 173 -11.64 3.59 9.05
CA ALA A 173 -12.19 2.27 9.24
C ALA A 173 -13.69 2.41 9.51
N VAL A 174 -14.46 1.47 8.99
CA VAL A 174 -15.90 1.40 9.18
C VAL A 174 -16.27 0.15 9.97
N THR A 175 -17.35 0.25 10.73
CA THR A 175 -17.86 -0.85 11.54
C THR A 175 -18.99 -1.55 10.81
N HIS A 176 -18.85 -2.85 10.62
CA HIS A 176 -19.95 -3.74 10.25
C HIS A 176 -20.48 -4.43 11.50
N PHE A 177 -21.79 -4.65 11.58
CA PHE A 177 -22.47 -5.36 12.66
C PHE A 177 -23.42 -6.44 12.11
N GLY A 178 -23.75 -7.42 12.96
CA GLY A 178 -24.69 -8.48 12.62
C GLY A 178 -24.90 -9.47 13.75
N ILE A 179 -25.53 -10.59 13.43
CA ILE A 179 -25.71 -11.73 14.31
C ILE A 179 -24.97 -12.91 13.69
N VAL A 180 -24.20 -13.61 14.50
CA VAL A 180 -23.62 -14.90 14.12
C VAL A 180 -24.38 -16.00 14.84
N ASP A 181 -24.99 -16.91 14.09
CA ASP A 181 -25.78 -18.00 14.66
C ASP A 181 -24.89 -19.11 15.28
N GLU A 182 -25.52 -20.10 15.91
CA GLU A 182 -24.80 -21.22 16.56
C GLU A 182 -23.93 -22.04 15.60
N LYS A 183 -24.17 -21.93 14.28
CA LYS A 183 -23.40 -22.61 13.23
C LYS A 183 -22.30 -21.72 12.65
N GLY A 184 -22.20 -20.46 13.08
CA GLY A 184 -21.20 -19.52 12.61
C GLY A 184 -21.63 -18.71 11.40
N PHE A 185 -22.88 -18.80 10.94
CA PHE A 185 -23.35 -18.03 9.79
C PHE A 185 -23.73 -16.61 10.18
N PHE A 186 -23.33 -15.66 9.34
CA PHE A 186 -23.67 -14.25 9.51
C PHE A 186 -25.09 -13.97 9.04
N HIS A 187 -25.82 -13.18 9.82
CA HIS A 187 -27.14 -12.67 9.49
C HIS A 187 -27.20 -11.18 9.83
N LEU A 188 -27.92 -10.41 9.01
CA LEU A 188 -28.28 -9.04 9.37
C LEU A 188 -29.14 -9.05 10.65
N VAL A 189 -28.98 -8.03 11.48
CA VAL A 189 -29.87 -7.83 12.63
C VAL A 189 -31.29 -7.65 12.12
N ALA A 190 -32.25 -8.37 12.71
CA ALA A 190 -33.64 -8.31 12.29
C ALA A 190 -34.17 -6.86 12.38
N GLY A 191 -34.64 -6.34 11.25
CA GLY A 191 -35.14 -4.97 11.13
C GLY A 191 -34.13 -3.97 10.58
N GLU A 192 -32.86 -4.33 10.43
CA GLU A 192 -31.85 -3.50 9.77
C GLU A 192 -31.80 -3.78 8.26
N SER A 193 -31.45 -2.77 7.46
CA SER A 193 -31.36 -2.86 6.00
C SER A 193 -29.96 -3.18 5.49
N GLN A 194 -28.93 -2.97 6.34
CA GLN A 194 -27.52 -3.14 6.02
C GLN A 194 -26.73 -3.56 7.26
N SER A 195 -25.48 -3.97 7.06
CA SER A 195 -24.55 -4.28 8.16
C SER A 195 -23.65 -3.11 8.53
N LEU A 196 -23.59 -2.05 7.73
CA LEU A 196 -22.71 -0.91 7.92
C LEU A 196 -23.29 0.08 8.94
N LEU A 197 -22.47 0.46 9.91
CA LEU A 197 -22.72 1.59 10.81
C LEU A 197 -22.16 2.89 10.20
N GLN A 198 -22.95 3.96 10.28
CA GLN A 198 -22.55 5.34 10.10
C GLN A 198 -22.20 5.98 11.45
N ASP A 199 -20.91 6.24 11.68
CA ASP A 199 -20.37 6.67 12.99
C ASP A 199 -20.79 8.09 13.41
N PHE A 200 -21.16 8.94 12.45
CA PHE A 200 -21.51 10.33 12.64
C PHE A 200 -22.94 10.63 12.19
N ALA A 201 -23.46 11.76 12.66
CA ALA A 201 -24.78 12.24 12.33
C ALA A 201 -24.83 13.77 12.37
N VAL A 202 -25.79 14.36 11.66
CA VAL A 202 -25.99 15.82 11.63
C VAL A 202 -26.48 16.38 12.97
N SER A 203 -27.03 15.51 13.82
CA SER A 203 -27.35 15.83 15.21
C SER A 203 -27.34 14.58 16.09
N GLU A 204 -27.20 14.76 17.40
CA GLU A 204 -27.29 13.66 18.37
C GLU A 204 -28.64 12.92 18.30
N ALA A 205 -29.71 13.64 17.95
CA ALA A 205 -31.03 13.03 17.80
C ALA A 205 -31.11 12.07 16.60
N CYS A 206 -30.15 12.11 15.67
CA CYS A 206 -30.10 11.28 14.46
C CYS A 206 -29.05 10.18 14.53
N LYS A 207 -28.16 10.23 15.52
CA LYS A 207 -27.06 9.28 15.67
C LYS A 207 -27.55 7.83 15.81
N GLU A 208 -27.12 6.98 14.90
CA GLU A 208 -27.35 5.55 15.07
C GLU A 208 -26.27 4.88 15.93
N HIS A 209 -26.58 3.67 16.37
CA HIS A 209 -25.72 2.84 17.20
C HIS A 209 -25.76 1.40 16.72
N VAL A 210 -24.74 0.60 17.05
CA VAL A 210 -24.82 -0.85 16.86
C VAL A 210 -26.03 -1.38 17.63
N PRO A 211 -26.99 -2.08 16.98
CA PRO A 211 -28.18 -2.60 17.66
C PRO A 211 -27.83 -3.51 18.83
N GLU A 212 -28.60 -3.46 19.91
CA GLU A 212 -28.36 -4.30 21.10
C GLU A 212 -28.41 -5.80 20.82
N GLN A 213 -29.13 -6.21 19.76
CA GLN A 213 -29.25 -7.59 19.31
C GLN A 213 -28.04 -8.07 18.51
N ALA A 214 -27.18 -7.15 18.04
CA ALA A 214 -25.97 -7.53 17.32
C ALA A 214 -25.03 -8.31 18.25
N THR A 215 -24.62 -9.50 17.82
CA THR A 215 -23.68 -10.35 18.56
C THR A 215 -22.30 -10.37 17.92
N PHE A 216 -22.15 -9.69 16.79
CA PHE A 216 -20.94 -9.68 15.99
C PHE A 216 -20.67 -8.29 15.43
N THR A 217 -19.39 -7.91 15.43
CA THR A 217 -18.90 -6.75 14.70
C THR A 217 -17.61 -7.09 13.97
N ALA A 218 -17.39 -6.45 12.84
CA ALA A 218 -16.17 -6.51 12.05
C ALA A 218 -15.74 -5.10 11.65
N THR A 219 -14.45 -4.92 11.41
CA THR A 219 -13.89 -3.64 10.97
C THR A 219 -13.31 -3.80 9.58
N ARG A 220 -13.61 -2.85 8.69
CA ARG A 220 -12.99 -2.75 7.37
C ARG A 220 -12.27 -1.40 7.23
N THR A 221 -11.00 -1.42 6.84
CA THR A 221 -10.22 -0.21 6.51
C THR A 221 -10.46 0.21 5.07
N THR A 222 -10.34 1.50 4.77
CA THR A 222 -10.58 2.03 3.42
C THR A 222 -9.65 1.39 2.38
N ASN A 223 -10.26 0.83 1.33
CA ASN A 223 -9.55 0.31 0.17
C ASN A 223 -9.20 1.44 -0.83
N SER A 224 -8.21 1.24 -1.69
CA SER A 224 -7.87 2.23 -2.72
C SER A 224 -8.95 2.35 -3.81
N SER A 225 -9.15 3.58 -4.31
CA SER A 225 -9.89 3.88 -5.54
C SER A 225 -9.02 4.23 -6.75
N MET A 226 -7.71 3.92 -6.72
CA MET A 226 -6.77 4.31 -7.77
C MET A 226 -6.97 3.48 -9.04
N ALA A 227 -6.85 4.15 -10.17
CA ALA A 227 -6.95 3.55 -11.51
C ALA A 227 -8.22 2.71 -11.71
N PHE A 228 -9.31 3.08 -11.04
CA PHE A 228 -10.60 2.39 -11.12
C PHE A 228 -11.12 2.32 -12.56
N GLY A 229 -10.88 3.35 -13.39
CA GLY A 229 -11.24 3.30 -14.81
C GLY A 229 -10.48 2.23 -15.60
N MET A 230 -9.21 2.00 -15.29
CA MET A 230 -8.42 0.94 -15.91
C MET A 230 -8.89 -0.45 -15.45
N VAL A 231 -9.22 -0.59 -14.16
CA VAL A 231 -9.77 -1.83 -13.61
C VAL A 231 -11.16 -2.12 -14.18
N GLU A 232 -12.07 -1.14 -14.26
CA GLU A 232 -13.40 -1.25 -14.89
C GLU A 232 -13.32 -1.66 -16.37
N ALA A 233 -12.27 -1.22 -17.07
CA ALA A 233 -12.07 -1.50 -18.48
C ALA A 233 -11.57 -2.94 -18.79
N ILE A 234 -11.22 -3.74 -17.78
CA ILE A 234 -10.91 -5.18 -17.96
C ILE A 234 -12.19 -5.92 -18.39
N PRO A 235 -12.18 -6.72 -19.48
CA PRO A 235 -13.36 -7.51 -19.86
C PRO A 235 -13.83 -8.45 -18.74
N ASP A 236 -15.14 -8.52 -18.49
CA ASP A 236 -15.70 -9.45 -17.49
C ASP A 236 -15.33 -10.92 -17.79
N ALA A 237 -15.28 -11.27 -19.07
CA ALA A 237 -14.92 -12.62 -19.52
C ALA A 237 -13.47 -12.99 -19.18
N ASP A 238 -12.56 -12.01 -19.16
CA ASP A 238 -11.14 -12.25 -18.87
C ASP A 238 -10.96 -12.52 -17.36
N ILE A 239 -11.69 -11.80 -16.49
CA ILE A 239 -11.76 -12.10 -15.05
C ILE A 239 -12.37 -13.48 -14.84
N ALA A 240 -13.50 -13.77 -15.49
CA ALA A 240 -14.19 -15.06 -15.36
C ALA A 240 -13.35 -16.25 -15.85
N ALA A 241 -12.48 -16.05 -16.84
CA ALA A 241 -11.59 -17.09 -17.34
C ALA A 241 -10.53 -17.56 -16.32
N ARG A 242 -10.33 -16.81 -15.22
CA ARG A 242 -9.42 -17.19 -14.13
C ARG A 242 -10.10 -17.87 -12.96
N ALA A 243 -11.43 -17.89 -12.93
CA ALA A 243 -12.14 -18.55 -11.84
C ALA A 243 -11.99 -20.08 -11.93
N ASP A 244 -11.67 -20.69 -10.79
CA ASP A 244 -11.65 -22.13 -10.59
C ASP A 244 -12.37 -22.49 -9.28
N PRO A 245 -13.70 -22.28 -9.18
CA PRO A 245 -14.45 -22.49 -7.93
C PRO A 245 -14.45 -23.94 -7.42
N GLU A 246 -14.06 -24.90 -8.26
CA GLU A 246 -14.08 -26.33 -7.92
C GLU A 246 -12.66 -26.89 -7.71
N ASP A 247 -11.63 -26.02 -7.68
CA ASP A 247 -10.21 -26.39 -7.52
C ASP A 247 -9.84 -27.56 -8.47
N THR A 248 -10.12 -27.37 -9.76
CA THR A 248 -10.01 -28.43 -10.78
C THR A 248 -8.57 -28.84 -11.06
N ASP A 249 -7.61 -27.96 -10.82
CA ASP A 249 -6.18 -28.25 -10.94
C ASP A 249 -5.53 -28.77 -9.63
N GLY A 250 -6.25 -28.69 -8.50
CA GLY A 250 -5.84 -29.24 -7.22
C GLY A 250 -4.70 -28.47 -6.56
N ASP A 251 -4.54 -27.19 -6.89
CA ASP A 251 -3.55 -26.31 -6.26
C ASP A 251 -4.01 -25.76 -4.90
N GLY A 252 -5.28 -25.99 -4.54
CA GLY A 252 -5.90 -25.60 -3.28
C GLY A 252 -6.47 -24.18 -3.27
N ILE A 253 -6.58 -23.53 -4.45
CA ILE A 253 -7.14 -22.21 -4.65
C ILE A 253 -8.46 -22.35 -5.41
N SER A 254 -9.53 -21.78 -4.84
CA SER A 254 -10.90 -21.95 -5.35
C SER A 254 -11.54 -20.62 -5.77
N GLY A 255 -10.73 -19.74 -6.36
CA GLY A 255 -11.10 -18.38 -6.72
C GLY A 255 -12.36 -18.32 -7.58
N ARG A 256 -13.32 -17.46 -7.21
CA ARG A 256 -14.58 -17.33 -7.96
C ARG A 256 -15.03 -15.89 -8.18
N VAL A 257 -15.78 -15.69 -9.26
CA VAL A 257 -16.34 -14.38 -9.61
C VAL A 257 -17.52 -14.05 -8.68
N HIS A 258 -17.57 -12.81 -8.19
CA HIS A 258 -18.79 -12.20 -7.67
C HIS A 258 -19.50 -11.45 -8.81
N TRP A 259 -20.39 -12.14 -9.52
CA TRP A 259 -21.34 -11.57 -10.46
C TRP A 259 -22.38 -10.67 -9.77
N VAL A 260 -22.45 -9.40 -10.17
CA VAL A 260 -23.35 -8.40 -9.59
C VAL A 260 -24.04 -7.58 -10.69
N HIS A 261 -25.20 -6.98 -10.38
CA HIS A 261 -25.84 -6.00 -11.25
C HIS A 261 -25.30 -4.60 -10.93
N PRO A 262 -24.83 -3.83 -11.93
CA PRO A 262 -24.57 -2.41 -11.76
C PRO A 262 -25.86 -1.66 -11.43
N LEU A 263 -25.78 -0.64 -10.56
CA LEU A 263 -26.94 0.18 -10.18
C LEU A 263 -27.51 0.98 -11.36
N GLU A 264 -26.67 1.36 -12.32
CA GLU A 264 -27.08 2.05 -13.53
C GLU A 264 -27.76 1.14 -14.58
N ASP A 265 -27.73 -0.19 -14.39
CA ASP A 265 -28.36 -1.18 -15.29
C ASP A 265 -28.85 -2.43 -14.52
N PRO A 266 -29.85 -2.29 -13.62
CA PRO A 266 -30.26 -3.35 -12.71
C PRO A 266 -30.92 -4.55 -13.41
N GLU A 267 -31.52 -4.34 -14.59
CA GLU A 267 -32.13 -5.39 -15.41
C GLU A 267 -31.18 -5.92 -16.50
N GLY A 268 -29.96 -5.39 -16.55
CA GLY A 268 -28.94 -5.76 -17.51
C GLY A 268 -28.24 -7.09 -17.19
N PRO A 269 -27.25 -7.49 -18.02
CA PRO A 269 -26.44 -8.65 -17.73
C PRO A 269 -25.61 -8.43 -16.46
N LEU A 270 -25.40 -9.52 -15.70
CA LEU A 270 -24.46 -9.52 -14.58
C LEU A 270 -23.04 -9.17 -15.06
N ARG A 271 -22.33 -8.40 -14.23
CA ARG A 271 -20.94 -8.00 -14.45
C ARG A 271 -20.03 -8.58 -13.38
N ALA A 272 -18.76 -8.79 -13.73
CA ALA A 272 -17.76 -9.28 -12.79
C ALA A 272 -17.43 -8.16 -11.80
N GLY A 273 -17.80 -8.39 -10.54
CA GLY A 273 -17.44 -7.56 -9.41
C GLY A 273 -15.93 -7.45 -9.23
N ARG A 274 -15.46 -6.24 -8.93
CA ARG A 274 -14.03 -5.90 -8.92
C ARG A 274 -13.65 -4.79 -7.94
N PHE A 275 -14.66 -4.15 -7.33
CA PHE A 275 -14.51 -3.10 -6.33
C PHE A 275 -15.14 -3.51 -5.00
N GLY A 276 -14.73 -2.84 -3.93
CA GLY A 276 -15.07 -3.24 -2.55
C GLY A 276 -14.18 -4.38 -2.03
N TRP A 277 -14.45 -4.78 -0.79
CA TRP A 277 -13.70 -5.83 -0.10
C TRP A 277 -14.15 -7.24 -0.47
N LYS A 278 -15.39 -7.40 -0.93
CA LYS A 278 -15.97 -8.68 -1.35
C LYS A 278 -16.43 -8.63 -2.80
N ALA A 279 -15.80 -7.80 -3.63
CA ALA A 279 -16.14 -7.68 -5.06
C ALA A 279 -17.63 -7.36 -5.31
N GLN A 280 -18.31 -6.68 -4.39
CA GLN A 280 -19.75 -6.44 -4.49
C GLN A 280 -20.14 -5.33 -5.48
N VAL A 281 -19.15 -4.67 -6.11
CA VAL A 281 -19.36 -3.58 -7.08
C VAL A 281 -18.56 -3.82 -8.37
N ALA A 282 -19.17 -3.61 -9.53
CA ALA A 282 -18.57 -3.86 -10.86
C ALA A 282 -18.18 -2.60 -11.65
N THR A 283 -18.82 -1.45 -11.43
CA THR A 283 -18.59 -0.21 -12.18
C THR A 283 -18.19 0.94 -11.26
N VAL A 284 -17.45 1.90 -11.81
CA VAL A 284 -17.01 3.08 -11.05
C VAL A 284 -18.20 3.94 -10.66
N LEU A 285 -19.19 4.08 -11.55
CA LEU A 285 -20.41 4.84 -11.25
C LEU A 285 -21.24 4.18 -10.14
N THR A 286 -21.40 2.85 -10.16
CA THR A 286 -22.03 2.13 -9.03
C THR A 286 -21.25 2.38 -7.73
N PHE A 287 -19.92 2.34 -7.76
CA PHE A 287 -19.11 2.60 -6.57
C PHE A 287 -19.35 4.00 -6.02
N SER A 288 -19.30 5.02 -6.88
CA SER A 288 -19.53 6.42 -6.47
C SER A 288 -20.93 6.63 -5.91
N ALA A 289 -21.96 6.01 -6.52
CA ALA A 289 -23.34 6.13 -6.07
C ALA A 289 -23.61 5.41 -4.75
N ASP A 290 -23.09 4.20 -4.59
CA ASP A 290 -23.22 3.42 -3.35
C ASP A 290 -22.49 4.10 -2.19
N ALA A 291 -21.24 4.50 -2.40
CA ALA A 291 -20.44 5.19 -1.38
C ALA A 291 -21.02 6.56 -1.02
N ALA A 292 -21.54 7.34 -1.98
CA ALA A 292 -22.18 8.61 -1.69
C ALA A 292 -23.33 8.43 -0.68
N ARG A 293 -24.18 7.41 -0.88
CA ARG A 293 -25.32 7.15 -0.01
C ARG A 293 -24.91 6.48 1.32
N ASN A 294 -24.06 5.46 1.28
CA ASN A 294 -23.74 4.65 2.47
C ASN A 294 -22.64 5.25 3.36
N GLU A 295 -21.71 6.01 2.80
CA GLU A 295 -20.56 6.58 3.55
C GLU A 295 -20.72 8.07 3.83
N MET A 296 -21.43 8.80 2.97
CA MET A 296 -21.60 10.27 3.08
C MET A 296 -23.04 10.70 3.37
N GLY A 297 -24.01 9.79 3.28
CA GLY A 297 -25.44 10.09 3.46
C GLY A 297 -26.02 10.92 2.31
N ILE A 298 -25.53 10.78 1.10
CA ILE A 298 -25.99 11.59 -0.06
C ILE A 298 -26.79 10.69 -0.99
N THR A 299 -28.10 10.86 -1.02
CA THR A 299 -28.95 10.17 -1.98
C THR A 299 -28.75 10.73 -3.38
N ASN A 300 -28.97 9.89 -4.37
CA ASN A 300 -28.67 10.21 -5.76
C ASN A 300 -29.65 9.52 -6.70
N ARG A 301 -29.55 9.83 -8.00
CA ARG A 301 -30.46 9.29 -9.00
C ARG A 301 -30.52 7.76 -9.10
N LEU A 302 -29.48 7.04 -8.65
CA LEU A 302 -29.43 5.57 -8.66
C LEU A 302 -29.91 4.97 -7.33
N ILE A 303 -29.69 5.68 -6.21
CA ILE A 303 -30.15 5.29 -4.88
C ILE A 303 -30.85 6.51 -4.23
N PRO A 304 -32.15 6.75 -4.53
CA PRO A 304 -32.85 7.97 -4.17
C PRO A 304 -33.46 7.92 -2.76
N THR A 305 -33.02 6.98 -1.91
CA THR A 305 -33.62 6.76 -0.59
C THR A 305 -32.55 6.73 0.47
N GLU A 306 -32.76 7.56 1.49
CA GLU A 306 -31.85 7.77 2.60
C GLU A 306 -31.70 6.52 3.48
N ASN A 307 -30.58 6.44 4.21
CA ASN A 307 -30.46 5.53 5.34
C ASN A 307 -31.18 6.12 6.56
N ALA A 308 -32.26 5.47 6.98
CA ALA A 308 -32.89 5.80 8.24
C ALA A 308 -31.98 5.34 9.40
N PRO A 309 -31.69 6.18 10.42
CA PRO A 309 -30.85 5.77 11.54
C PRO A 309 -31.45 4.58 12.29
N ASN A 310 -30.70 3.47 12.42
CA ASN A 310 -31.22 2.20 12.94
C ASN A 310 -32.51 1.72 12.24
N ASN A 311 -32.63 2.03 10.94
CA ASN A 311 -33.79 1.80 10.09
C ASN A 311 -35.13 2.39 10.62
N ASP A 312 -35.08 3.42 11.48
CA ASP A 312 -36.27 4.11 12.00
C ASP A 312 -36.69 5.29 11.09
N THR A 313 -37.65 5.02 10.20
CA THR A 313 -38.18 6.04 9.27
C THR A 313 -38.90 7.19 9.98
N SER A 314 -39.39 6.99 11.21
CA SER A 314 -40.04 8.07 11.97
C SER A 314 -39.01 9.06 12.51
N ARG A 315 -37.83 8.55 12.87
CA ARG A 315 -36.67 9.35 13.27
C ARG A 315 -36.09 10.11 12.08
N LEU A 316 -35.99 9.47 10.92
CA LEU A 316 -35.51 10.08 9.68
C LEU A 316 -36.23 11.39 9.35
N ALA A 317 -37.56 11.44 9.51
CA ALA A 317 -38.37 12.63 9.21
C ALA A 317 -37.99 13.89 10.01
N GLY A 318 -37.29 13.76 11.15
CA GLY A 318 -36.77 14.89 11.94
C GLY A 318 -35.29 15.17 11.73
N CYS A 319 -34.62 14.38 10.90
CA CYS A 319 -33.17 14.33 10.75
C CYS A 319 -32.68 14.79 9.38
N ASP A 320 -33.57 14.81 8.39
CA ASP A 320 -33.24 15.22 7.04
C ASP A 320 -33.80 16.62 6.73
N PRO A 321 -32.95 17.64 6.59
CA PRO A 321 -33.36 18.99 6.25
C PRO A 321 -33.46 19.26 4.74
N VAL A 322 -33.04 18.35 3.87
CA VAL A 322 -32.93 18.57 2.41
C VAL A 322 -33.80 17.57 1.66
N PRO A 323 -34.60 17.99 0.66
CA PRO A 323 -35.40 17.04 -0.13
C PRO A 323 -34.55 16.14 -1.03
N GLU A 324 -34.97 14.89 -1.14
CA GLU A 324 -34.30 13.86 -1.94
C GLU A 324 -34.65 13.97 -3.45
N PRO A 325 -33.72 13.60 -4.37
CA PRO A 325 -32.32 13.31 -4.07
C PRO A 325 -31.50 14.58 -3.85
N GLU A 326 -30.55 14.54 -2.91
CA GLU A 326 -29.64 15.67 -2.65
C GLU A 326 -28.67 15.87 -3.81
N ASP A 327 -28.21 14.79 -4.41
CA ASP A 327 -27.34 14.84 -5.57
C ASP A 327 -28.14 15.20 -6.84
N VAL A 328 -28.14 16.49 -7.15
CA VAL A 328 -28.81 17.07 -8.32
C VAL A 328 -27.81 17.46 -9.42
N PRO A 329 -28.18 17.32 -10.70
CA PRO A 329 -27.31 17.73 -11.81
C PRO A 329 -26.96 19.22 -11.79
N ASP A 330 -25.71 19.54 -12.12
CA ASP A 330 -25.23 20.90 -12.34
C ASP A 330 -25.65 21.48 -13.70
N GLY A 331 -25.12 22.65 -14.07
CA GLY A 331 -25.44 23.34 -15.33
C GLY A 331 -25.07 22.56 -16.61
N GLU A 332 -24.25 21.51 -16.51
CA GLU A 332 -23.89 20.60 -17.60
C GLU A 332 -24.73 19.31 -17.58
N GLY A 333 -25.66 19.17 -16.63
CA GLY A 333 -26.49 17.99 -16.48
C GLY A 333 -25.77 16.80 -15.82
N LEU A 334 -24.66 17.04 -15.13
CA LEU A 334 -23.89 16.03 -14.40
C LEU A 334 -24.03 16.25 -12.89
N ALA A 335 -24.25 15.16 -12.15
CA ALA A 335 -24.41 15.18 -10.70
C ALA A 335 -23.06 14.95 -10.00
N PHE A 336 -22.98 15.13 -8.69
CA PHE A 336 -21.79 14.85 -7.87
C PHE A 336 -21.22 13.45 -8.15
N ILE A 337 -22.07 12.41 -8.20
CA ILE A 337 -21.61 11.03 -8.46
C ILE A 337 -20.90 10.90 -9.82
N ASP A 338 -21.32 11.66 -10.84
CA ASP A 338 -20.68 11.66 -12.16
C ASP A 338 -19.30 12.31 -12.10
N ARG A 339 -19.20 13.43 -11.39
CA ARG A 339 -17.94 14.17 -11.28
C ARG A 339 -16.89 13.39 -10.50
N VAL A 340 -17.26 12.77 -9.37
CA VAL A 340 -16.31 11.92 -8.64
C VAL A 340 -15.97 10.64 -9.40
N THR A 341 -16.92 10.11 -10.19
CA THR A 341 -16.65 9.00 -11.13
C THR A 341 -15.56 9.40 -12.13
N ASP A 342 -15.64 10.59 -12.73
CA ASP A 342 -14.62 11.07 -13.69
C ASP A 342 -13.23 11.15 -13.04
N PHE A 343 -13.12 11.62 -11.80
CA PHE A 343 -11.86 11.60 -11.06
C PHE A 343 -11.33 10.17 -10.88
N GLN A 344 -12.14 9.27 -10.31
CA GLN A 344 -11.74 7.88 -10.05
C GLN A 344 -11.40 7.10 -11.33
N ARG A 345 -12.14 7.37 -12.41
CA ARG A 345 -11.93 6.77 -13.74
C ARG A 345 -10.62 7.22 -14.39
N TYR A 346 -10.25 8.48 -14.19
CA TYR A 346 -9.07 9.07 -14.83
C TYR A 346 -7.81 9.14 -13.96
N LEU A 347 -7.87 8.62 -12.73
CA LEU A 347 -6.67 8.38 -11.92
C LEU A 347 -5.68 7.48 -12.69
N ALA A 348 -4.43 7.91 -12.75
CA ALA A 348 -3.35 7.15 -13.37
C ALA A 348 -3.09 5.85 -12.62
N VAL A 349 -2.56 4.86 -13.35
CA VAL A 349 -1.97 3.66 -12.77
C VAL A 349 -0.78 4.09 -11.89
N PRO A 350 -0.72 3.66 -10.62
CA PRO A 350 0.42 3.97 -9.76
C PRO A 350 1.74 3.49 -10.37
N PRO A 351 2.84 4.24 -10.16
CA PRO A 351 4.12 3.93 -10.77
C PRO A 351 4.73 2.65 -10.19
N GLN A 352 5.59 2.00 -10.96
CA GLN A 352 6.46 0.92 -10.49
C GLN A 352 7.88 1.15 -10.99
N THR A 353 8.84 1.20 -10.07
CA THR A 353 10.25 1.38 -10.43
C THR A 353 11.15 0.45 -9.58
N PRO A 354 11.94 -0.44 -10.20
CA PRO A 354 12.06 -0.69 -11.65
C PRO A 354 10.80 -1.28 -12.28
N LYS A 355 10.57 -0.99 -13.56
CA LYS A 355 9.34 -1.41 -14.29
C LYS A 355 9.20 -2.92 -14.47
N SER A 356 10.32 -3.65 -14.44
CA SER A 356 10.35 -5.11 -14.61
C SER A 356 11.73 -5.68 -14.24
N GLY A 357 11.83 -7.02 -14.19
CA GLY A 357 13.11 -7.73 -14.15
C GLY A 357 13.69 -7.95 -12.75
N MET A 358 12.94 -7.60 -11.70
CA MET A 358 13.35 -7.87 -10.32
C MET A 358 13.28 -9.38 -10.02
N ALA A 359 14.33 -9.93 -9.40
CA ALA A 359 14.32 -11.32 -8.95
C ALA A 359 13.22 -11.58 -7.92
N GLY A 360 12.85 -10.57 -7.13
CA GLY A 360 11.74 -10.63 -6.18
C GLY A 360 10.39 -10.95 -6.82
N GLU A 361 10.13 -10.48 -8.05
CA GLU A 361 8.92 -10.81 -8.80
C GLU A 361 8.91 -12.29 -9.22
N SER A 362 10.07 -12.82 -9.64
CA SER A 362 10.20 -14.25 -9.93
C SER A 362 9.97 -15.10 -8.68
N ILE A 363 10.47 -14.65 -7.53
CA ILE A 363 10.24 -15.32 -6.24
C ILE A 363 8.76 -15.28 -5.89
N PHE A 364 8.10 -14.12 -6.05
CA PHE A 364 6.67 -13.92 -5.83
C PHE A 364 5.81 -14.92 -6.62
N VAL A 365 6.13 -15.16 -7.89
CA VAL A 365 5.49 -16.20 -8.71
C VAL A 365 5.81 -17.60 -8.14
N SER A 366 7.08 -17.88 -7.82
CA SER A 366 7.51 -19.21 -7.38
C SER A 366 6.93 -19.67 -6.04
N VAL A 367 6.62 -18.74 -5.13
CA VAL A 367 5.96 -19.05 -3.84
C VAL A 367 4.44 -19.17 -3.97
N GLY A 368 3.88 -18.95 -5.17
CA GLY A 368 2.45 -19.05 -5.46
C GLY A 368 1.63 -17.78 -5.22
N CYS A 369 2.23 -16.65 -4.82
CA CYS A 369 1.47 -15.41 -4.60
C CYS A 369 0.71 -14.97 -5.87
N ALA A 370 1.30 -15.20 -7.05
CA ALA A 370 0.73 -14.84 -8.34
C ALA A 370 -0.51 -15.66 -8.76
N ASN A 371 -0.86 -16.72 -8.02
CA ASN A 371 -2.07 -17.51 -8.32
C ASN A 371 -3.34 -16.69 -8.03
N CYS A 372 -3.34 -15.87 -6.98
CA CYS A 372 -4.41 -14.88 -6.71
C CYS A 372 -4.00 -13.46 -7.13
N HIS A 373 -2.76 -13.06 -6.83
CA HIS A 373 -2.24 -11.73 -7.18
C HIS A 373 -1.70 -11.68 -8.61
N VAL A 374 -2.58 -11.92 -9.58
CA VAL A 374 -2.26 -11.99 -11.00
C VAL A 374 -1.59 -10.70 -11.49
N PRO A 375 -0.35 -10.76 -12.02
CA PRO A 375 0.44 -9.58 -12.32
C PRO A 375 -0.21 -8.59 -13.29
N GLU A 376 -0.72 -9.07 -14.42
CA GLU A 376 -0.98 -8.24 -15.59
C GLU A 376 -2.33 -8.52 -16.25
N TRP A 377 -2.97 -7.45 -16.73
CA TRP A 377 -4.19 -7.47 -17.51
C TRP A 377 -4.08 -6.54 -18.73
N THR A 378 -4.90 -6.80 -19.74
CA THR A 378 -5.11 -5.86 -20.86
C THR A 378 -6.53 -5.35 -20.83
N THR A 379 -6.72 -4.04 -20.85
CA THR A 379 -8.06 -3.45 -20.91
C THR A 379 -8.70 -3.70 -22.29
N SER A 380 -10.03 -3.70 -22.33
CA SER A 380 -10.77 -3.97 -23.56
C SER A 380 -10.38 -3.02 -24.69
N SER A 381 -10.32 -3.56 -25.92
CA SER A 381 -10.11 -2.80 -27.14
C SER A 381 -11.42 -2.27 -27.76
N ALA A 382 -12.54 -2.39 -27.04
CA ALA A 382 -13.86 -2.03 -27.54
C ALA A 382 -13.92 -0.54 -27.97
N PRO A 383 -14.48 -0.22 -29.16
CA PRO A 383 -14.62 1.15 -29.64
C PRO A 383 -15.46 2.08 -28.75
N ALA A 384 -16.25 1.54 -27.83
CA ALA A 384 -17.05 2.31 -26.88
C ALA A 384 -16.24 2.84 -25.69
N LEU A 385 -15.11 2.21 -25.33
CA LEU A 385 -14.24 2.71 -24.27
C LEU A 385 -13.46 3.93 -24.74
N GLU A 386 -13.27 4.90 -23.85
CA GLU A 386 -12.49 6.09 -24.18
C GLU A 386 -11.03 5.73 -24.57
N PRO A 387 -10.40 6.44 -25.52
CA PRO A 387 -9.06 6.10 -25.97
C PRO A 387 -8.00 5.99 -24.87
N ALA A 388 -8.10 6.82 -23.83
CA ALA A 388 -7.19 6.81 -22.67
C ALA A 388 -7.28 5.53 -21.82
N LEU A 389 -8.36 4.74 -21.95
CA LEU A 389 -8.58 3.50 -21.19
C LEU A 389 -8.53 2.24 -22.07
N ARG A 390 -8.43 2.39 -23.39
CA ARG A 390 -8.64 1.30 -24.35
C ARG A 390 -7.33 0.59 -24.70
N GLY A 391 -7.32 -0.74 -24.63
CA GLY A 391 -6.19 -1.57 -25.07
C GLY A 391 -4.90 -1.30 -24.30
N LYS A 392 -5.00 -1.02 -23.00
CA LYS A 392 -3.89 -0.69 -22.11
C LYS A 392 -3.45 -1.93 -21.34
N VAL A 393 -2.14 -2.17 -21.30
CA VAL A 393 -1.56 -3.17 -20.40
C VAL A 393 -1.38 -2.53 -19.03
N ILE A 394 -1.88 -3.17 -18.00
CA ILE A 394 -1.82 -2.69 -16.61
C ILE A 394 -1.36 -3.81 -15.69
N ARG A 395 -0.70 -3.46 -14.58
CA ARG A 395 -0.14 -4.42 -13.62
C ARG A 395 -0.71 -4.25 -12.20
N PRO A 396 -1.98 -4.64 -11.95
CA PRO A 396 -2.60 -4.47 -10.64
C PRO A 396 -2.20 -5.52 -9.61
N TYR A 397 -1.60 -6.65 -10.02
CA TYR A 397 -1.29 -7.79 -9.13
C TYR A 397 -2.53 -8.26 -8.34
N SER A 398 -3.59 -8.58 -9.07
CA SER A 398 -4.91 -8.95 -8.56
C SER A 398 -5.70 -9.66 -9.64
N ASP A 399 -6.36 -10.76 -9.31
CA ASP A 399 -7.35 -11.42 -10.16
C ASP A 399 -8.79 -10.89 -9.99
N PHE A 400 -9.03 -10.12 -8.92
CA PHE A 400 -10.33 -9.57 -8.53
C PHE A 400 -11.37 -10.63 -8.13
N LEU A 401 -10.95 -11.88 -7.94
CA LEU A 401 -11.82 -12.97 -7.52
C LEU A 401 -11.98 -12.99 -6.00
N LEU A 402 -13.03 -13.66 -5.53
CA LEU A 402 -13.23 -14.02 -4.13
C LEU A 402 -12.42 -15.27 -3.80
N HIS A 403 -11.71 -15.24 -2.68
CA HIS A 403 -10.94 -16.37 -2.15
C HIS A 403 -11.23 -16.59 -0.67
N ASP A 404 -11.27 -17.85 -0.23
CA ASP A 404 -11.35 -18.18 1.20
C ASP A 404 -10.04 -17.80 1.92
N MET A 405 -10.12 -16.79 2.77
CA MET A 405 -8.98 -16.28 3.55
C MET A 405 -8.84 -17.00 4.92
N GLY A 406 -9.60 -18.05 5.17
CA GLY A 406 -9.58 -18.79 6.43
C GLY A 406 -9.85 -17.88 7.62
N LEU A 407 -8.96 -17.89 8.62
CA LEU A 407 -9.09 -17.02 9.80
C LEU A 407 -8.91 -15.54 9.51
N LEU A 408 -8.44 -15.19 8.31
CA LEU A 408 -8.35 -13.82 7.81
C LEU A 408 -9.64 -13.40 7.07
N GLY A 409 -10.69 -14.22 7.08
CA GLY A 409 -12.04 -13.77 6.75
C GLY A 409 -12.55 -12.71 7.74
N ASP A 410 -13.43 -11.82 7.28
CA ASP A 410 -14.02 -10.77 8.12
C ASP A 410 -15.32 -11.20 8.81
N GLY A 411 -15.83 -12.40 8.53
CA GLY A 411 -17.03 -12.95 9.16
C GLY A 411 -18.35 -12.34 8.65
N VAL A 412 -18.33 -11.47 7.64
CA VAL A 412 -19.51 -10.77 7.12
C VAL A 412 -19.88 -11.34 5.75
N THR A 413 -21.14 -11.66 5.49
CA THR A 413 -21.60 -11.96 4.12
C THR A 413 -21.95 -10.68 3.36
N ASP A 414 -21.70 -10.64 2.06
CA ASP A 414 -22.10 -9.53 1.19
C ASP A 414 -22.57 -10.09 -0.16
N GLY A 415 -23.85 -9.89 -0.49
CA GLY A 415 -24.51 -10.64 -1.56
C GLY A 415 -24.43 -12.14 -1.30
N TYR A 416 -23.73 -12.86 -2.18
CA TYR A 416 -23.41 -14.29 -1.98
C TYR A 416 -21.93 -14.55 -1.76
N ALA A 417 -21.12 -13.52 -1.45
CA ALA A 417 -19.80 -13.70 -0.87
C ALA A 417 -19.96 -14.16 0.59
N GLY A 418 -19.31 -15.27 0.93
CA GLY A 418 -19.35 -15.90 2.24
C GLY A 418 -18.51 -15.16 3.28
N GLU A 419 -18.59 -15.63 4.52
CA GLU A 419 -17.96 -15.05 5.70
C GLU A 419 -16.43 -15.04 5.64
N LEU A 420 -15.84 -16.06 5.00
CA LEU A 420 -14.38 -16.20 4.90
C LEU A 420 -13.79 -15.60 3.62
N GLU A 421 -14.65 -15.23 2.69
CA GLU A 421 -14.21 -14.83 1.35
C GLU A 421 -13.89 -13.35 1.28
N MET A 422 -12.73 -13.03 0.69
CA MET A 422 -12.34 -11.66 0.41
C MET A 422 -11.88 -11.56 -1.03
N ARG A 423 -12.11 -10.40 -1.66
CA ARG A 423 -11.56 -10.09 -2.97
C ARG A 423 -10.06 -9.88 -2.85
N THR A 424 -9.27 -10.46 -3.75
CA THR A 424 -7.85 -10.12 -3.90
C THR A 424 -7.70 -8.61 -4.19
N PRO A 425 -7.14 -7.77 -3.30
CA PRO A 425 -6.95 -6.35 -3.58
C PRO A 425 -5.72 -6.14 -4.50
N THR A 426 -5.70 -5.02 -5.23
CA THR A 426 -4.54 -4.66 -6.06
C THR A 426 -3.32 -4.40 -5.20
N LEU A 427 -2.14 -4.88 -5.60
CA LEU A 427 -0.87 -4.58 -4.93
C LEU A 427 -0.12 -3.40 -5.56
N TRP A 428 -0.59 -2.80 -6.65
CA TRP A 428 -0.02 -1.53 -7.09
C TRP A 428 -0.12 -0.48 -5.96
N ASN A 429 0.84 0.42 -5.89
CA ASN A 429 0.98 1.37 -4.79
C ASN A 429 1.01 0.76 -3.37
N LEU A 430 1.39 -0.51 -3.21
CA LEU A 430 1.52 -1.15 -1.90
C LEU A 430 2.52 -0.41 -1.01
N ARG A 431 3.54 0.23 -1.61
CA ARG A 431 4.57 1.00 -0.91
C ARG A 431 4.01 1.97 0.12
N THR A 432 2.94 2.67 -0.24
CA THR A 432 2.33 3.74 0.57
C THR A 432 1.24 3.21 1.52
N ARG A 433 0.97 1.91 1.51
CA ARG A 433 -0.13 1.32 2.26
C ARG A 433 0.22 1.08 3.73
N ASP A 434 -0.43 1.85 4.60
CA ASP A 434 -0.50 1.63 6.03
C ASP A 434 -1.88 2.09 6.55
N PRO A 435 -2.73 1.18 7.07
CA PRO A 435 -2.48 -0.24 7.34
C PRO A 435 -2.76 -1.20 6.15
N MET A 436 -2.27 -2.43 6.25
CA MET A 436 -2.50 -3.54 5.31
C MET A 436 -3.58 -4.52 5.80
N LEU A 437 -4.06 -5.38 4.89
CA LEU A 437 -5.22 -6.28 5.05
C LEU A 437 -6.55 -5.51 5.15
N HIS A 438 -7.68 -6.23 5.12
CA HIS A 438 -9.00 -5.62 5.14
C HIS A 438 -9.36 -5.02 6.50
N SER A 439 -8.85 -5.59 7.60
CA SER A 439 -9.09 -5.14 8.97
C SER A 439 -8.07 -4.14 9.49
N GLY A 440 -7.04 -3.84 8.69
CA GLY A 440 -5.90 -3.03 9.12
C GLY A 440 -4.95 -3.74 10.10
N ALA A 441 -5.05 -5.06 10.25
CA ALA A 441 -4.30 -5.81 11.28
C ALA A 441 -2.77 -5.78 11.11
N ALA A 442 -2.28 -5.49 9.90
CA ALA A 442 -0.85 -5.28 9.65
C ALA A 442 -0.58 -3.78 9.48
N SER A 443 -0.25 -3.09 10.59
CA SER A 443 -0.14 -1.64 10.68
C SER A 443 1.17 -1.17 11.32
N GLY A 444 1.69 -0.01 10.91
CA GLY A 444 2.88 0.61 11.48
C GLY A 444 4.18 -0.14 11.18
N GLY A 445 5.26 0.24 11.87
CA GLY A 445 6.61 -0.31 11.63
C GLY A 445 7.20 0.07 10.27
N THR A 446 8.34 -0.53 9.92
CA THR A 446 8.91 -0.40 8.58
C THR A 446 8.03 -1.09 7.53
N PHE A 447 8.14 -0.68 6.27
CA PHE A 447 7.45 -1.34 5.16
C PHE A 447 7.68 -2.87 5.15
N SER A 448 8.94 -3.29 5.33
CA SER A 448 9.32 -4.72 5.36
C SER A 448 8.63 -5.49 6.48
N GLU A 449 8.61 -4.96 7.71
CA GLU A 449 7.94 -5.60 8.85
C GLU A 449 6.43 -5.74 8.61
N ARG A 450 5.81 -4.70 8.06
CA ARG A 450 4.38 -4.68 7.77
C ARG A 450 3.99 -5.66 6.68
N VAL A 451 4.73 -5.70 5.57
CA VAL A 451 4.55 -6.69 4.49
C VAL A 451 4.71 -8.10 5.01
N ARG A 452 5.76 -8.38 5.78
CA ARG A 452 6.01 -9.72 6.35
C ARG A 452 4.90 -10.14 7.31
N THR A 453 4.36 -9.20 8.09
CA THR A 453 3.20 -9.44 8.94
C THR A 453 1.98 -9.78 8.10
N ALA A 454 1.70 -9.01 7.05
CA ALA A 454 0.59 -9.28 6.15
C ALA A 454 0.70 -10.65 5.46
N ILE A 455 1.88 -11.02 4.94
CA ILE A 455 2.12 -12.33 4.32
C ILE A 455 1.90 -13.46 5.34
N ALA A 456 2.43 -13.32 6.57
CA ALA A 456 2.24 -14.33 7.61
C ALA A 456 0.76 -14.56 7.96
N MET A 457 -0.08 -13.52 7.89
CA MET A 457 -1.51 -13.61 8.17
C MET A 457 -2.34 -14.29 7.06
N HIS A 458 -1.76 -14.55 5.88
CA HIS A 458 -2.42 -15.37 4.85
C HIS A 458 -2.45 -16.87 5.22
N GLY A 459 -1.72 -17.29 6.25
CA GLY A 459 -1.76 -18.65 6.79
C GLY A 459 -2.15 -18.68 8.28
N PRO A 460 -2.33 -19.87 8.87
CA PRO A 460 -2.14 -21.20 8.27
C PRO A 460 -3.42 -21.81 7.67
N TYR A 461 -4.50 -21.04 7.53
CA TYR A 461 -5.78 -21.51 6.98
C TYR A 461 -6.22 -20.63 5.81
N GLY A 462 -7.01 -21.18 4.90
CA GLY A 462 -7.43 -20.51 3.66
C GLY A 462 -6.46 -20.73 2.50
N GLU A 463 -6.82 -20.20 1.35
CA GLU A 463 -6.14 -20.41 0.07
C GLU A 463 -4.72 -19.81 0.04
N GLY A 464 -4.49 -18.75 0.84
CA GLY A 464 -3.16 -18.12 0.97
C GLY A 464 -2.15 -18.89 1.84
N ALA A 465 -2.56 -19.97 2.51
CA ALA A 465 -1.74 -20.64 3.52
C ALA A 465 -0.45 -21.25 2.94
N ALA A 466 -0.54 -21.89 1.76
CA ALA A 466 0.61 -22.51 1.10
C ALA A 466 1.66 -21.47 0.69
N SER A 467 1.23 -20.30 0.20
CA SER A 467 2.13 -19.20 -0.15
C SER A 467 2.77 -18.55 1.08
N ALA A 468 2.01 -18.38 2.17
CA ALA A 468 2.54 -17.88 3.43
C ALA A 468 3.62 -18.83 4.01
N GLU A 469 3.37 -20.14 3.98
CA GLU A 469 4.36 -21.15 4.39
C GLU A 469 5.58 -21.12 3.48
N SER A 470 5.38 -21.13 2.16
CA SER A 470 6.47 -21.08 1.17
C SER A 470 7.37 -19.86 1.40
N PHE A 471 6.79 -18.67 1.58
CA PHE A 471 7.54 -17.46 1.93
C PHE A 471 8.30 -17.61 3.25
N SER A 472 7.68 -18.20 4.28
CA SER A 472 8.30 -18.35 5.61
C SER A 472 9.57 -19.21 5.57
N THR A 473 9.64 -20.18 4.65
CA THR A 473 10.77 -21.11 4.48
C THR A 473 11.89 -20.57 3.57
N LEU A 474 11.66 -19.46 2.87
CA LEU A 474 12.69 -18.84 2.02
C LEU A 474 13.93 -18.42 2.84
N PRO A 475 15.13 -18.49 2.24
CA PRO A 475 16.31 -17.81 2.77
C PRO A 475 16.03 -16.31 2.97
N GLU A 476 16.68 -15.70 3.96
CA GLU A 476 16.42 -14.29 4.30
C GLU A 476 16.67 -13.34 3.13
N ALA A 477 17.73 -13.59 2.34
CA ALA A 477 18.03 -12.81 1.14
C ALA A 477 16.91 -12.88 0.07
N ASP A 478 16.21 -14.01 -0.04
CA ASP A 478 15.09 -14.15 -0.99
C ASP A 478 13.82 -13.48 -0.47
N LYS A 479 13.60 -13.48 0.86
CA LYS A 479 12.55 -12.68 1.49
C LYS A 479 12.78 -11.20 1.26
N GLU A 480 14.01 -10.72 1.41
CA GLU A 480 14.40 -9.33 1.13
C GLU A 480 14.17 -8.96 -0.34
N ARG A 481 14.53 -9.84 -1.29
CA ARG A 481 14.26 -9.62 -2.73
C ARG A 481 12.77 -9.50 -3.03
N LEU A 482 11.94 -10.40 -2.48
CA LEU A 482 10.48 -10.32 -2.66
C LEU A 482 9.92 -9.04 -2.05
N VAL A 483 10.35 -8.68 -0.84
CA VAL A 483 9.91 -7.42 -0.19
C VAL A 483 10.36 -6.20 -0.98
N ALA A 484 11.58 -6.18 -1.54
CA ALA A 484 12.06 -5.10 -2.39
C ALA A 484 11.23 -4.97 -3.68
N PHE A 485 10.81 -6.10 -4.27
CA PHE A 485 9.85 -6.07 -5.37
C PHE A 485 8.50 -5.46 -4.95
N LEU A 486 7.95 -5.86 -3.80
CA LEU A 486 6.71 -5.27 -3.29
C LEU A 486 6.86 -3.76 -2.96
N ASP A 487 8.04 -3.33 -2.53
CA ASP A 487 8.37 -1.91 -2.29
C ASP A 487 8.49 -1.09 -3.58
N SER A 488 8.79 -1.75 -4.72
CA SER A 488 8.78 -1.09 -6.03
C SER A 488 7.38 -0.68 -6.49
N LEU A 489 6.34 -1.35 -5.97
CA LEU A 489 4.94 -1.10 -6.34
C LEU A 489 4.44 0.20 -5.69
N GLY A 490 4.46 1.29 -6.45
CA GLY A 490 4.18 2.66 -5.98
C GLY A 490 5.37 3.59 -5.96
N ARG A 491 6.56 3.13 -6.38
CA ARG A 491 7.78 3.94 -6.40
C ARG A 491 7.91 4.69 -7.73
N LEU A 492 8.17 5.99 -7.66
CA LEU A 492 8.46 6.84 -8.82
C LEU A 492 9.87 6.60 -9.36
N GLU A 493 10.12 6.95 -10.62
CA GLU A 493 11.50 7.11 -11.09
C GLU A 493 12.20 8.21 -10.30
N PHE A 494 13.49 8.02 -10.03
CA PHE A 494 14.38 8.92 -9.27
C PHE A 494 14.05 9.14 -7.78
N ASP A 495 12.86 8.75 -7.31
CA ASP A 495 12.44 8.79 -5.89
C ASP A 495 13.13 7.67 -5.08
N ALA A 496 14.38 7.93 -4.70
CA ALA A 496 15.24 7.02 -3.98
C ALA A 496 14.84 6.91 -2.50
N THR A 497 14.43 8.03 -1.88
CA THR A 497 13.89 8.04 -0.51
C THR A 497 12.56 7.29 -0.43
N GLY A 498 11.82 7.29 -1.54
CA GLY A 498 10.52 6.67 -1.70
C GLY A 498 9.42 7.40 -0.92
N ASP A 499 9.52 8.72 -0.75
CA ASP A 499 8.53 9.56 -0.09
C ASP A 499 7.49 10.14 -1.06
N GLY A 500 7.62 9.84 -2.37
CA GLY A 500 6.72 10.28 -3.42
C GLY A 500 7.11 11.61 -4.07
N HIS A 501 8.29 12.14 -3.73
CA HIS A 501 8.88 13.33 -4.31
C HIS A 501 10.21 13.01 -4.99
N VAL A 502 10.56 13.79 -6.01
CA VAL A 502 11.90 13.79 -6.62
C VAL A 502 12.54 15.13 -6.31
N ASP A 503 13.36 15.18 -5.27
CA ASP A 503 13.82 16.43 -4.65
C ASP A 503 15.32 16.36 -4.25
N PRO A 504 15.90 17.40 -3.61
CA PRO A 504 17.32 17.39 -3.27
C PRO A 504 17.78 16.14 -2.50
N LEU A 505 16.90 15.51 -1.71
CA LEU A 505 17.23 14.33 -0.91
C LEU A 505 17.51 13.09 -1.76
N ASP A 506 17.08 13.06 -3.02
CA ASP A 506 17.33 11.95 -3.95
C ASP A 506 18.67 12.08 -4.70
N LEU A 507 19.18 13.29 -4.86
CA LEU A 507 20.38 13.58 -5.66
C LEU A 507 21.64 12.86 -5.16
N PRO A 508 21.90 12.71 -3.85
CA PRO A 508 23.05 11.93 -3.38
C PRO A 508 23.04 10.48 -3.85
N SER A 509 21.85 9.86 -3.92
CA SER A 509 21.69 8.49 -4.41
C SER A 509 21.94 8.41 -5.91
N PHE A 510 21.43 9.38 -6.68
CA PHE A 510 21.69 9.47 -8.12
C PHE A 510 23.18 9.65 -8.40
N ARG A 511 23.84 10.59 -7.73
CA ARG A 511 25.27 10.88 -7.88
C ARG A 511 26.14 9.66 -7.60
N ALA A 512 25.79 8.87 -6.59
CA ALA A 512 26.51 7.63 -6.29
C ALA A 512 26.35 6.56 -7.40
N ALA A 513 25.23 6.58 -8.12
CA ALA A 513 24.94 5.65 -9.21
C ALA A 513 25.45 6.13 -10.58
N PHE A 514 25.64 7.44 -10.76
CA PHE A 514 25.98 8.03 -12.05
C PHE A 514 27.29 7.48 -12.64
N GLY A 515 27.22 7.00 -13.88
CA GLY A 515 28.30 6.31 -14.59
C GLY A 515 28.55 4.87 -14.14
N GLN A 516 27.78 4.33 -13.18
CA GLN A 516 27.91 2.96 -12.69
C GLN A 516 26.93 2.02 -13.37
N ALA A 517 27.33 0.75 -13.49
CA ALA A 517 26.43 -0.31 -13.91
C ALA A 517 25.39 -0.61 -12.82
N THR A 518 24.17 -0.87 -13.23
CA THR A 518 23.04 -1.20 -12.36
C THR A 518 22.28 -2.41 -12.91
N ASN A 519 21.30 -2.90 -12.16
CA ASN A 519 20.33 -3.90 -12.59
C ASN A 519 19.09 -3.81 -11.69
N PRO A 520 17.94 -4.41 -12.06
CA PRO A 520 16.69 -4.24 -11.33
C PRO A 520 16.70 -4.64 -9.83
N ASN A 521 17.73 -5.33 -9.33
CA ASN A 521 17.84 -5.72 -7.93
C ASN A 521 18.71 -4.77 -7.10
N LEU A 522 19.32 -3.76 -7.72
CA LEU A 522 20.17 -2.78 -7.03
C LEU A 522 19.36 -1.53 -6.68
N PRO A 523 19.67 -0.85 -5.56
CA PRO A 523 19.02 0.42 -5.22
C PRO A 523 19.14 1.49 -6.31
N SER A 524 20.25 1.48 -7.06
CA SER A 524 20.49 2.40 -8.20
C SER A 524 19.51 2.23 -9.37
N ALA A 525 18.74 1.14 -9.42
CA ALA A 525 17.78 0.90 -10.49
C ALA A 525 16.59 1.87 -10.50
N VAL A 526 16.38 2.61 -9.40
CA VAL A 526 15.41 3.72 -9.37
C VAL A 526 15.80 4.87 -10.31
N HIS A 527 17.09 4.95 -10.63
CA HIS A 527 17.69 5.98 -11.49
C HIS A 527 17.94 5.49 -12.93
N ASP A 528 17.60 4.24 -13.26
CA ASP A 528 17.81 3.63 -14.59
C ASP A 528 16.46 3.54 -15.32
N ILE A 529 16.05 4.66 -15.93
CA ILE A 529 14.70 4.82 -16.48
C ILE A 529 14.54 4.11 -17.82
N ASP A 530 15.61 4.05 -18.62
CA ASP A 530 15.62 3.37 -19.91
C ASP A 530 15.97 1.88 -19.81
N GLN A 531 16.34 1.43 -18.59
CA GLN A 531 16.61 0.05 -18.23
C GLN A 531 17.73 -0.58 -19.07
N ASP A 532 18.72 0.23 -19.48
CA ASP A 532 19.88 -0.24 -20.25
C ASP A 532 20.98 -0.85 -19.36
N GLY A 533 20.83 -0.72 -18.04
CA GLY A 533 21.73 -1.26 -17.02
C GLY A 533 22.88 -0.33 -16.65
N ILE A 534 22.83 0.95 -17.02
CA ILE A 534 23.80 1.98 -16.62
C ILE A 534 23.05 3.26 -16.28
N VAL A 535 23.33 3.87 -15.12
CA VAL A 535 22.79 5.21 -14.82
C VAL A 535 23.67 6.25 -15.52
N GLY A 536 23.20 6.78 -16.64
CA GLY A 536 23.99 7.58 -17.56
C GLY A 536 23.37 8.93 -17.95
N ALA A 537 23.83 9.45 -19.09
CA ALA A 537 23.42 10.77 -19.58
C ALA A 537 21.92 10.83 -19.97
N VAL A 538 21.35 9.70 -20.38
CA VAL A 538 19.91 9.59 -20.69
C VAL A 538 19.10 9.74 -19.40
N ASP A 539 19.48 9.03 -18.34
CA ASP A 539 18.82 9.13 -17.04
C ASP A 539 18.96 10.50 -16.41
N LEU A 540 20.15 11.11 -16.50
CA LEU A 540 20.38 12.48 -16.03
C LEU A 540 19.44 13.47 -16.71
N ALA A 541 19.21 13.33 -18.01
CA ALA A 541 18.27 14.19 -18.73
C ALA A 541 16.81 13.98 -18.29
N MET A 542 16.46 12.78 -17.82
CA MET A 542 15.14 12.46 -17.27
C MET A 542 14.99 12.90 -15.81
N LEU A 543 16.04 12.82 -15.00
CA LEU A 543 16.08 13.35 -13.63
C LEU A 543 15.75 14.84 -13.62
N VAL A 544 16.41 15.62 -14.50
CA VAL A 544 16.16 17.07 -14.62
C VAL A 544 14.69 17.37 -14.94
N GLN A 545 14.01 16.49 -15.68
CA GLN A 545 12.58 16.64 -15.97
C GLN A 545 11.66 16.18 -14.83
N ALA A 546 12.13 15.23 -14.01
CA ALA A 546 11.38 14.68 -12.89
C ALA A 546 11.43 15.56 -11.64
N TYR A 547 12.51 16.33 -11.49
CA TYR A 547 12.83 17.11 -10.29
C TYR A 547 11.75 18.16 -9.94
N GLU A 548 11.35 18.20 -8.67
CA GLU A 548 10.13 18.88 -8.21
C GLU A 548 10.36 20.20 -7.45
N ALA A 549 11.60 20.66 -7.32
CA ALA A 549 11.90 21.87 -6.56
C ALA A 549 11.24 23.12 -7.17
N VAL A 550 10.72 23.96 -6.28
CA VAL A 550 9.69 24.98 -6.53
C VAL A 550 10.14 26.12 -7.47
N GLU A 551 11.44 26.35 -7.69
CA GLU A 551 11.93 27.45 -8.54
C GLU A 551 13.18 27.13 -9.40
N THR A 552 13.77 25.92 -9.34
CA THR A 552 15.15 25.69 -9.82
C THR A 552 15.39 24.52 -10.77
N GLY A 553 14.38 23.77 -11.22
CA GLY A 553 14.58 22.68 -12.20
C GLY A 553 15.30 23.10 -13.50
N SER A 554 15.29 24.41 -13.80
CA SER A 554 16.10 25.06 -14.84
C SER A 554 16.90 26.27 -14.35
N ALA A 555 17.02 26.47 -13.03
CA ALA A 555 17.89 27.52 -12.50
C ALA A 555 19.34 27.12 -12.75
N ASP A 556 20.15 28.13 -13.02
CA ASP A 556 21.57 28.09 -13.30
C ASP A 556 22.15 29.28 -12.56
N CYS A 557 22.24 29.16 -11.24
CA CYS A 557 22.53 30.29 -10.37
C CYS A 557 23.99 30.76 -10.49
N ASN A 558 24.92 29.86 -10.81
CA ASN A 558 26.32 30.20 -11.08
C ASN A 558 26.55 30.66 -12.54
N GLY A 559 25.50 30.64 -13.38
CA GLY A 559 25.49 31.20 -14.73
C GLY A 559 26.41 30.46 -15.72
N ASN A 560 26.69 29.18 -15.46
CA ASN A 560 27.61 28.36 -16.24
C ASN A 560 26.93 27.72 -17.47
N GLY A 561 25.61 27.87 -17.62
CA GLY A 561 24.78 27.31 -18.67
C GLY A 561 24.28 25.88 -18.38
N ILE A 562 24.47 25.36 -17.18
CA ILE A 562 24.06 24.05 -16.70
C ILE A 562 23.06 24.26 -15.57
N ALA A 563 21.96 23.50 -15.57
CA ALA A 563 20.99 23.61 -14.50
C ALA A 563 21.58 23.11 -13.17
N ASP A 564 21.25 23.76 -12.07
CA ASP A 564 21.69 23.49 -10.70
C ASP A 564 21.55 22.01 -10.33
N VAL A 565 20.37 21.43 -10.57
CA VAL A 565 20.08 20.01 -10.35
C VAL A 565 21.08 19.10 -11.07
N ARG A 566 21.55 19.49 -12.26
CA ARG A 566 22.53 18.73 -13.04
C ARG A 566 23.94 18.87 -12.47
N ASP A 567 24.31 20.06 -11.99
CA ASP A 567 25.60 20.28 -11.34
C ASP A 567 25.70 19.45 -10.05
N ILE A 568 24.65 19.46 -9.23
CA ILE A 568 24.59 18.70 -7.98
C ILE A 568 24.56 17.19 -8.25
N ALA A 569 23.69 16.73 -9.17
CA ALA A 569 23.54 15.32 -9.48
C ALA A 569 24.80 14.68 -10.09
N THR A 570 25.61 15.47 -10.81
CA THR A 570 26.88 15.00 -11.38
C THR A 570 28.08 15.24 -10.46
N GLY A 571 27.91 15.97 -9.36
CA GLY A 571 28.98 16.36 -8.45
C GLY A 571 29.92 17.43 -9.01
N THR A 572 29.46 18.20 -10.00
CA THR A 572 30.17 19.38 -10.52
C THR A 572 30.19 20.49 -9.47
N SER A 573 29.07 20.69 -8.77
CA SER A 573 28.98 21.55 -7.59
C SER A 573 28.59 20.75 -6.34
N ALA A 574 28.96 21.29 -5.18
CA ALA A 574 28.52 20.78 -3.89
C ALA A 574 27.13 21.35 -3.54
N ASP A 575 26.38 20.58 -2.78
CA ASP A 575 25.13 20.97 -2.12
C ASP A 575 25.19 20.28 -0.77
N ALA A 576 25.85 20.93 0.19
CA ALA A 576 26.16 20.34 1.48
C ALA A 576 24.93 20.33 2.42
N ASN A 577 24.03 21.29 2.24
CA ASN A 577 22.84 21.48 3.07
C ASN A 577 21.59 20.75 2.51
N LEU A 578 21.66 20.22 1.28
CA LEU A 578 20.59 19.53 0.55
C LEU A 578 19.36 20.42 0.31
N ASP A 579 19.59 21.70 0.00
CA ASP A 579 18.52 22.64 -0.34
C ASP A 579 18.23 22.69 -1.86
N GLY A 580 19.03 22.00 -2.67
CA GLY A 580 18.90 21.95 -4.12
C GLY A 580 19.49 23.15 -4.86
N ILE A 581 20.23 24.01 -4.16
CA ILE A 581 21.01 25.12 -4.70
C ILE A 581 22.49 24.77 -4.50
N PRO A 582 23.33 24.89 -5.55
CA PRO A 582 24.76 24.70 -5.41
C PRO A 582 25.38 25.66 -4.38
N ASP A 583 26.28 25.17 -3.52
CA ASP A 583 26.97 25.98 -2.50
C ASP A 583 27.78 27.14 -3.15
N ASP A 584 28.21 27.01 -4.42
CA ASP A 584 28.90 28.05 -5.18
C ASP A 584 27.96 29.15 -5.72
N CYS A 585 26.66 28.99 -5.58
CA CYS A 585 25.65 29.96 -5.98
C CYS A 585 25.23 30.92 -4.89
N VAL A 586 25.39 30.54 -3.63
CA VAL A 586 25.14 31.47 -2.53
C VAL A 586 26.33 32.41 -2.47
N ALA A 587 26.17 33.59 -3.07
CA ALA A 587 27.06 34.71 -2.76
C ALA A 587 26.99 34.90 -1.25
N CYS A 588 28.12 34.75 -0.58
CA CYS A 588 28.27 35.02 0.85
C CYS A 588 28.89 36.41 0.96
N PRO A 589 28.10 37.50 0.80
CA PRO A 589 28.68 38.81 0.56
C PRO A 589 29.40 39.33 1.82
N ALA A 590 29.06 38.75 2.98
CA ALA A 590 29.66 39.02 4.26
C ALA A 590 30.92 38.19 4.57
N ASP A 591 31.30 37.23 3.71
CA ASP A 591 32.61 36.56 3.75
C ASP A 591 33.59 37.45 2.98
N LEU A 592 34.32 38.27 3.72
CA LEU A 592 35.16 39.33 3.20
C LEU A 592 36.59 38.86 2.90
N ASP A 593 36.98 37.68 3.38
CA ASP A 593 38.28 37.07 3.09
C ASP A 593 38.21 35.84 2.16
N ASP A 594 37.03 35.53 1.65
CA ASP A 594 36.71 34.43 0.75
C ASP A 594 37.10 33.05 1.32
N ASN A 595 37.00 32.86 2.64
CA ASN A 595 37.39 31.60 3.29
C ASN A 595 36.26 30.55 3.38
N GLY A 596 35.05 30.92 2.97
CA GLY A 596 33.84 30.09 3.01
C GLY A 596 33.06 30.17 4.32
N ALA A 597 33.32 31.16 5.17
CA ALA A 597 32.58 31.41 6.40
C ALA A 597 32.56 32.90 6.75
N VAL A 598 31.45 33.37 7.31
CA VAL A 598 31.33 34.68 7.96
C VAL A 598 31.66 34.53 9.44
N ASP A 599 32.84 34.96 9.85
CA ASP A 599 33.30 34.85 11.22
C ASP A 599 34.06 36.07 11.76
N GLY A 600 34.91 35.85 12.76
CA GLY A 600 35.65 36.92 13.42
C GLY A 600 36.68 37.60 12.51
N ASP A 601 37.17 36.90 11.49
CA ASP A 601 38.14 37.45 10.54
C ASP A 601 37.46 38.44 9.57
N ASP A 602 36.25 38.14 9.09
CA ASP A 602 35.43 39.05 8.27
C ASP A 602 34.97 40.27 9.05
N LEU A 603 34.53 40.08 10.30
CA LEU A 603 34.20 41.19 11.18
C LEU A 603 35.41 42.09 11.40
N GLY A 604 36.61 41.51 11.49
CA GLY A 604 37.86 42.26 11.54
C GLY A 604 38.08 43.13 10.31
N ILE A 605 37.79 42.61 9.12
CA ILE A 605 37.88 43.33 7.84
C ILE A 605 36.86 44.46 7.78
N MET A 606 35.60 44.20 8.12
CA MET A 606 34.52 45.19 8.13
C MET A 606 34.81 46.34 9.09
N LEU A 607 35.20 46.03 10.34
CA LEU A 607 35.56 47.05 11.33
C LEU A 607 36.78 47.87 10.90
N GLY A 608 37.70 47.28 10.14
CA GLY A 608 38.83 47.99 9.53
C GLY A 608 38.42 48.97 8.44
N ALA A 609 37.27 48.74 7.79
CA ALA A 609 36.70 49.55 6.73
C ALA A 609 35.63 50.55 7.22
N TRP A 610 35.37 50.61 8.52
CA TRP A 610 34.27 51.40 9.10
C TRP A 610 34.32 52.89 8.72
N GLY A 611 33.18 53.41 8.25
CA GLY A 611 33.01 54.80 7.81
C GLY A 611 33.71 55.14 6.50
N THR A 612 34.14 54.14 5.73
CA THR A 612 34.78 54.31 4.42
C THR A 612 33.86 53.83 3.30
N PRO A 613 34.06 54.28 2.04
CA PRO A 613 33.32 53.77 0.89
C PRO A 613 33.95 52.48 0.34
N ASN A 614 34.33 51.55 1.23
CA ASN A 614 34.99 50.32 0.81
C ASN A 614 33.94 49.39 0.18
N PRO A 615 34.02 49.12 -1.14
CA PRO A 615 32.98 48.38 -1.85
C PRO A 615 32.92 46.91 -1.49
N VAL A 616 33.89 46.37 -0.74
CA VAL A 616 33.90 44.98 -0.30
C VAL A 616 33.17 44.82 1.04
N ALA A 617 33.25 45.80 1.92
CA ALA A 617 32.64 45.76 3.25
C ALA A 617 31.30 46.53 3.35
N ASP A 618 30.92 47.22 2.27
CA ASP A 618 29.65 47.95 2.08
C ASP A 618 28.64 46.96 1.47
N LEU A 619 27.93 46.24 2.34
CA LEU A 619 27.07 45.10 2.00
C LEU A 619 25.68 45.53 1.55
N ASP A 620 25.25 46.75 1.82
CA ASP A 620 23.98 47.31 1.36
C ASP A 620 24.13 48.28 0.16
N ASP A 621 25.36 48.44 -0.35
CA ASP A 621 25.76 49.29 -1.47
C ASP A 621 25.35 50.78 -1.28
N ASN A 622 25.25 51.26 -0.03
CA ASN A 622 24.83 52.63 0.24
C ASN A 622 25.98 53.67 0.11
N GLY A 623 27.22 53.19 -0.07
CA GLY A 623 28.42 54.00 -0.24
C GLY A 623 29.20 54.26 1.06
N VAL A 624 28.82 53.66 2.19
CA VAL A 624 29.53 53.76 3.47
C VAL A 624 29.37 52.49 4.32
N VAL A 625 30.49 51.95 4.81
CA VAL A 625 30.49 50.83 5.77
C VAL A 625 30.05 51.33 7.16
N ASP A 626 28.87 50.93 7.64
CA ASP A 626 28.35 51.31 8.95
C ASP A 626 27.54 50.21 9.67
N GLY A 627 26.63 50.62 10.56
CA GLY A 627 25.84 49.73 11.40
C GLY A 627 24.88 48.85 10.62
N ASP A 628 24.44 49.29 9.44
CA ASP A 628 23.52 48.53 8.61
C ASP A 628 24.26 47.35 7.93
N ASP A 629 25.49 47.54 7.47
CA ASP A 629 26.35 46.45 6.97
C ASP A 629 26.71 45.43 8.05
N LEU A 630 27.01 45.90 9.26
CA LEU A 630 27.23 45.03 10.41
C LEU A 630 25.98 44.21 10.73
N GLY A 631 24.80 44.79 10.56
CA GLY A 631 23.53 44.08 10.69
C GLY A 631 23.39 42.95 9.67
N ILE A 632 23.79 43.18 8.42
CA ILE A 632 23.80 42.17 7.35
C ILE A 632 24.80 41.05 7.67
N MET A 633 26.04 41.40 8.04
CA MET A 633 27.09 40.44 8.39
C MET A 633 26.70 39.56 9.58
N LEU A 634 26.19 40.14 10.67
CA LEU A 634 25.76 39.37 11.84
C LEU A 634 24.54 38.49 11.53
N GLY A 635 23.70 38.90 10.57
CA GLY A 635 22.60 38.08 10.06
C GLY A 635 23.08 36.86 9.26
N ALA A 636 24.28 36.92 8.68
CA ALA A 636 24.91 35.86 7.88
C ALA A 636 25.98 35.05 8.66
N TRP A 637 26.10 35.24 9.97
CA TRP A 637 27.18 34.66 10.78
C TRP A 637 27.21 33.13 10.76
N GLY A 638 28.36 32.54 10.42
CA GLY A 638 28.54 31.10 10.28
C GLY A 638 29.15 30.70 8.93
N PRO A 639 29.28 29.39 8.65
CA PRO A 639 29.71 28.94 7.32
C PRO A 639 28.79 29.49 6.23
N CYS A 640 29.36 29.91 5.11
CA CYS A 640 28.61 30.23 3.91
C CYS A 640 27.90 28.95 3.45
N GLN A 641 26.57 28.98 3.41
CA GLN A 641 25.70 27.87 3.03
C GLN A 641 24.84 28.30 1.86
#